data_AF-A0A419A0Y3-F1
#
_entry.id   AF-A0A419A0Y3-F1
#
_cell.length_a   1.000
_cell.length_b   1.000
_cell.length_c   1.000
_cell.angle_alpha   90.00
_cell.angle_beta   90.00
_cell.angle_gamma   90.00
#
_symmetry.space_group_name_H-M   'P 1'
#
loop_
_entity.id
_entity.type
_entity.pdbx_description
1 polymer ?
#
loop_
_entity_poly.entity_id
_entity_poly.type
_entity_poly.pdbx_seq_one_letter_code
_entity_poly.pdbx_strand_id
1 'polypeptide(L)'
;PDPQAMAEARRFWDLMKGDAGIPRGRCLYLAGAGETCDRIFTVQGRKGPELRLSKTSDGDGTVLWSTGIPDGVQAWYSRSEHGDLAKDRYLHPAIAELLLTGTTRQLPTRPRPRGAEDVAPLRRTMAEEPLPMIPSPPQMLALAMGARSPAISDDEELADTIRVRVVHGDLRRARYPILVGHYLGDPIMGAEAALDRMLGNRLSRRNARGLHPGLIGTWDVQITPDCETGQAAPVALKGGVTVGLGVVSDLTTGGLIETLRSGLMAFADTAQQLGWDRQQPLAISLVLVGCGAGVVAVSDSVAAILTAIAQANRLLGEDSPRPGQSLRFGEVEIIEGVEQTAITAWHAVRNRTQRLAERFELAGRLEQGQGGWRRTGPEIDPDWWMEVTITSPDPAGHHPGLPHPAWPQRDAPLRYLLVDGRARVEAEVVATSRRLVSHYIAQIPAESGLADVSGLSPGRTLFELLWPAKLKEHSLEDRNLRLVLDRRSAAIPWEMLDDRRPGQDAFDEGVLMATKPPAVRYGVLRQLISQRQRPARPRRGGGRFALVIGDPRGGGSPLAPLPGAEREAEAVAALLEEAGYSVMRLIGEAARPQDVVSAMYSRSWDVIHVAGHGVADWAPTPADPPRTGIVLGAPPLDVLEAELLAQLPSAPDFVFLNCCYLGQIGPRDQHLLQDRPGLAASLAVELIESGCSAVVACGWAVDDGAALNFARTLYAELCGGTNFGQSVRRAREATHAASTGAGFMDSTWGAYQCYGHPGFALASNGGAQGAAEPEPASPGEAIAILQSIRSRAEADPDADPDAALARLAAIEEDLRLCGWDGHSDVASALGDAWLACGRLDKAIAAYQRAAMAENLSLPVRALQDCFGLPLRLRGAATDVAGLKDAVTILAALNMACGASVQRLDLIAAIHQRIAALSASGGWTQPVKAMQAALAEAIRLAQERGQQEPFDLQLRAALAGFLLDPKGDHGATVAGIRQRLAPAVPPLLELVEALLAGDGEGLDRLAQSAAVAPPDDLWALAEAVDLARNCLPARSALQKHLKALSAAIEQLS
;
A
#
# COMPACT_ATOMS: atom_id res chain seq x y z
N PRO A 1 32.80 -20.21 -9.74
CA PRO A 1 33.81 -19.69 -10.68
C PRO A 1 33.91 -20.58 -11.93
N ASP A 2 33.97 -19.97 -13.11
CA ASP A 2 34.16 -20.66 -14.39
C ASP A 2 35.47 -21.49 -14.38
N PRO A 3 35.42 -22.80 -14.67
CA PRO A 3 36.60 -23.66 -14.74
C PRO A 3 37.68 -23.15 -15.71
N GLN A 4 37.27 -22.50 -16.81
CA GLN A 4 38.21 -22.00 -17.81
C GLN A 4 38.96 -20.76 -17.30
N ALA A 5 38.25 -19.78 -16.74
CA ALA A 5 38.87 -18.64 -16.05
C ALA A 5 39.82 -19.08 -14.92
N MET A 6 39.45 -20.10 -14.14
CA MET A 6 40.32 -20.66 -13.09
C MET A 6 41.58 -21.32 -13.65
N ALA A 7 41.47 -21.98 -14.81
CA ALA A 7 42.62 -22.57 -15.50
C ALA A 7 43.56 -21.50 -16.08
N GLU A 8 43.01 -20.40 -16.61
CA GLU A 8 43.77 -19.25 -17.09
C GLU A 8 44.47 -18.50 -15.96
N ALA A 9 43.78 -18.23 -14.86
CA ALA A 9 44.36 -17.64 -13.65
C ALA A 9 45.50 -18.51 -13.11
N ARG A 10 45.34 -19.84 -13.12
CA ARG A 10 46.39 -20.78 -12.70
C ARG A 10 47.60 -20.73 -13.62
N ARG A 11 47.40 -20.71 -14.95
CA ARG A 11 48.49 -20.55 -15.93
C ARG A 11 49.23 -19.22 -15.74
N PHE A 12 48.51 -18.13 -15.50
CA PHE A 12 49.11 -16.83 -15.22
C PHE A 12 49.98 -16.86 -13.95
N TRP A 13 49.48 -17.44 -12.86
CA TRP A 13 50.25 -17.57 -11.62
C TRP A 13 51.45 -18.50 -11.75
N ASP A 14 51.34 -19.59 -12.52
CA ASP A 14 52.45 -20.49 -12.80
C ASP A 14 53.54 -19.80 -13.65
N LEU A 15 53.13 -18.97 -14.63
CA LEU A 15 54.03 -18.13 -15.43
C LEU A 15 54.75 -17.10 -14.54
N MET A 16 54.00 -16.38 -13.68
CA MET A 16 54.57 -15.37 -12.78
C MET A 16 55.51 -15.98 -11.73
N LYS A 17 55.25 -17.20 -11.25
CA LYS A 17 56.19 -17.91 -10.36
C LYS A 17 57.49 -18.34 -11.06
N GLY A 18 57.45 -18.62 -12.36
CA GLY A 18 58.61 -19.07 -13.14
C GLY A 18 59.49 -17.94 -13.67
N ASP A 19 58.90 -16.80 -14.06
CA ASP A 19 59.57 -15.73 -14.81
C ASP A 19 59.64 -14.36 -14.10
N ALA A 20 59.10 -14.19 -12.87
CA ALA A 20 59.19 -12.93 -12.13
C ALA A 20 60.57 -12.66 -11.50
N GLY A 21 61.64 -12.86 -12.27
CA GLY A 21 63.01 -12.59 -11.85
C GLY A 21 63.26 -11.10 -11.64
N ILE A 22 62.81 -10.56 -10.50
CA ILE A 22 63.24 -9.25 -10.02
C ILE A 22 64.75 -9.35 -9.77
N PRO A 23 65.59 -8.56 -10.46
CA PRO A 23 67.04 -8.70 -10.41
C PRO A 23 67.55 -8.45 -8.99
N ARG A 24 68.00 -9.52 -8.32
CA ARG A 24 68.55 -9.50 -6.96
C ARG A 24 69.67 -8.46 -6.86
N GLY A 25 69.55 -7.55 -5.89
CA GLY A 25 70.52 -6.48 -5.65
C GLY A 25 70.33 -5.20 -6.48
N ARG A 26 69.31 -5.12 -7.35
CA ARG A 26 68.97 -3.88 -8.10
C ARG A 26 67.59 -3.30 -7.73
N CYS A 27 66.91 -3.91 -6.77
CA CYS A 27 65.58 -3.50 -6.33
C CYS A 27 65.57 -3.35 -4.81
N LEU A 28 64.87 -2.31 -4.34
CA LEU A 28 64.62 -2.03 -2.93
C LEU A 28 63.11 -2.16 -2.71
N TYR A 29 62.70 -2.82 -1.63
CA TYR A 29 61.29 -3.03 -1.33
C TYR A 29 60.87 -2.22 -0.11
N LEU A 30 59.83 -1.42 -0.26
CA LEU A 30 59.16 -0.76 0.87
C LEU A 30 57.85 -1.51 1.15
N ALA A 31 57.83 -2.30 2.21
CA ALA A 31 56.68 -3.09 2.62
C ALA A 31 55.70 -2.24 3.43
N GLY A 32 54.42 -2.23 3.05
CA GLY A 32 53.34 -1.77 3.92
C GLY A 32 53.11 -2.72 5.10
N ALA A 33 52.30 -2.30 6.08
CA ALA A 33 51.88 -3.09 7.22
C ALA A 33 50.38 -2.87 7.51
N GLY A 34 49.59 -3.95 7.51
CA GLY A 34 48.14 -3.92 7.72
C GLY A 34 47.56 -5.30 8.07
N GLU A 35 46.37 -5.32 8.67
CA GLU A 35 45.66 -6.59 8.95
C GLU A 35 45.30 -7.27 7.63
N THR A 36 45.88 -8.43 7.40
CA THR A 36 45.82 -9.14 6.12
C THR A 36 45.12 -10.47 6.30
N CYS A 37 44.22 -10.83 5.38
CA CYS A 37 43.57 -12.12 5.41
C CYS A 37 44.59 -13.25 5.20
N ASP A 38 44.72 -14.17 6.17
CA ASP A 38 45.67 -15.30 6.08
C ASP A 38 44.98 -16.61 5.65
N ARG A 39 43.72 -16.81 6.04
CA ARG A 39 42.98 -18.04 5.70
C ARG A 39 41.50 -17.78 5.49
N ILE A 40 40.94 -18.53 4.54
CA ILE A 40 39.51 -18.66 4.30
C ILE A 40 39.11 -20.09 4.65
N PHE A 41 38.06 -20.29 5.44
CA PHE A 41 37.59 -21.61 5.85
C PHE A 41 36.08 -21.64 5.99
N THR A 42 35.49 -22.82 5.83
CA THR A 42 34.04 -23.02 5.92
C THR A 42 33.69 -23.63 7.28
N VAL A 43 32.67 -23.11 7.94
CA VAL A 43 32.14 -23.62 9.22
C VAL A 43 30.67 -23.99 9.04
N GLN A 44 30.20 -25.08 9.64
CA GLN A 44 28.75 -25.34 9.64
C GLN A 44 28.04 -24.38 10.61
N GLY A 45 27.18 -23.53 10.05
CA GLY A 45 26.27 -22.65 10.78
C GLY A 45 24.87 -23.27 10.93
N ARG A 46 23.99 -22.58 11.67
CA ARG A 46 22.61 -23.05 11.95
C ARG A 46 21.72 -23.16 10.71
N LYS A 47 22.10 -22.52 9.60
CA LYS A 47 21.36 -22.50 8.32
C LYS A 47 22.12 -23.13 7.14
N GLY A 48 23.30 -23.73 7.38
CA GLY A 48 24.15 -24.30 6.33
C GLY A 48 25.64 -23.95 6.47
N PRO A 49 26.49 -24.33 5.50
CA PRO A 49 27.91 -24.00 5.51
C PRO A 49 28.15 -22.48 5.32
N GLU A 50 28.82 -21.85 6.29
CA GLU A 50 29.20 -20.43 6.31
C GLU A 50 30.70 -20.29 5.97
N LEU A 51 31.03 -19.39 5.04
CA LEU A 51 32.41 -18.99 4.76
C LEU A 51 32.91 -17.99 5.80
N ARG A 52 34.11 -18.21 6.34
CA ARG A 52 34.76 -17.37 7.35
C ARG A 52 36.21 -17.09 6.99
N LEU A 53 36.70 -15.94 7.45
CA LEU A 53 38.02 -15.41 7.15
C LEU A 53 38.78 -15.18 8.47
N SER A 54 40.07 -15.50 8.51
CA SER A 54 40.98 -15.04 9.57
C SER A 54 41.94 -13.99 9.01
N LYS A 55 42.37 -13.08 9.88
CA LYS A 55 43.33 -12.02 9.57
C LYS A 55 44.54 -12.11 10.50
N THR A 56 45.70 -11.73 10.00
CA THR A 56 46.97 -11.60 10.74
C THR A 56 47.57 -10.22 10.52
N SER A 57 48.41 -9.77 11.46
CA SER A 57 49.20 -8.55 11.30
C SER A 57 50.48 -8.73 10.47
N ASP A 58 50.80 -9.98 10.07
CA ASP A 58 51.99 -10.33 9.28
C ASP A 58 51.78 -10.15 7.76
N GLY A 59 51.32 -8.96 7.38
CA GLY A 59 51.08 -8.61 5.98
C GLY A 59 50.94 -7.11 5.80
N ASP A 60 50.68 -6.70 4.55
CA ASP A 60 50.68 -5.30 4.16
C ASP A 60 49.28 -4.67 4.01
N GLY A 61 48.24 -5.40 4.43
CA GLY A 61 46.83 -5.05 4.33
C GLY A 61 46.11 -5.83 3.22
N THR A 62 46.84 -6.29 2.20
CA THR A 62 46.27 -7.06 1.08
C THR A 62 46.96 -8.43 0.91
N VAL A 63 48.28 -8.49 1.08
CA VAL A 63 49.10 -9.70 0.86
C VAL A 63 50.01 -9.97 2.05
N LEU A 64 50.16 -11.25 2.42
CA LEU A 64 51.08 -11.66 3.49
C LEU A 64 52.51 -11.40 3.04
N TRP A 65 53.36 -10.88 3.94
CA TRP A 65 54.76 -10.59 3.61
C TRP A 65 55.53 -11.83 3.15
N SER A 66 55.18 -13.01 3.68
CA SER A 66 55.76 -14.30 3.30
C SER A 66 55.50 -14.69 1.84
N THR A 67 54.47 -14.13 1.22
CA THR A 67 54.09 -14.38 -0.18
C THR A 67 54.29 -13.18 -1.10
N GLY A 68 54.28 -11.96 -0.56
CA GLY A 68 54.35 -10.72 -1.33
C GLY A 68 55.76 -10.14 -1.48
N ILE A 69 56.68 -10.42 -0.55
CA ILE A 69 58.06 -9.92 -0.64
C ILE A 69 58.91 -10.90 -1.45
N PRO A 70 59.51 -10.48 -2.58
CA PRO A 70 60.30 -11.38 -3.43
C PRO A 70 61.59 -11.87 -2.76
N ASP A 71 61.94 -13.13 -3.00
CA ASP A 71 63.12 -13.78 -2.43
C ASP A 71 64.45 -13.14 -2.86
N GLY A 72 65.18 -12.60 -1.88
CA GLY A 72 66.49 -11.98 -2.09
C GLY A 72 66.47 -10.48 -2.35
N VAL A 73 65.33 -9.81 -2.13
CA VAL A 73 65.18 -8.34 -2.17
C VAL A 73 65.26 -7.77 -0.75
N GLN A 74 66.03 -6.69 -0.57
CA GLN A 74 66.10 -6.03 0.72
C GLN A 74 64.82 -5.22 0.98
N ALA A 75 64.16 -5.48 2.12
CA ALA A 75 62.89 -4.86 2.50
C ALA A 75 63.02 -3.92 3.72
N TRP A 76 62.30 -2.80 3.66
CA TRP A 76 62.06 -1.89 4.78
C TRP A 76 60.57 -1.84 5.07
N TYR A 77 60.17 -1.79 6.33
CA TYR A 77 58.77 -1.94 6.75
C TYR A 77 58.20 -0.60 7.23
N SER A 78 57.09 -0.20 6.61
CA SER A 78 56.27 0.95 6.95
C SER A 78 55.25 0.59 8.05
N ARG A 79 54.63 1.60 8.66
CA ARG A 79 53.45 1.41 9.54
C ARG A 79 52.12 1.55 8.78
N SER A 80 52.18 1.97 7.53
CA SER A 80 51.05 2.25 6.64
C SER A 80 50.74 1.02 5.79
N GLU A 81 49.47 0.83 5.41
CA GLU A 81 49.09 -0.20 4.43
C GLU A 81 49.78 0.03 3.07
N HIS A 82 49.95 -1.03 2.29
CA HIS A 82 50.79 -1.01 1.09
C HIS A 82 50.34 0.04 0.06
N GLY A 83 49.04 0.13 -0.22
CA GLY A 83 48.53 1.10 -1.20
C GLY A 83 48.58 2.56 -0.73
N ASP A 84 48.82 2.82 0.56
CA ASP A 84 48.90 4.17 1.13
C ASP A 84 50.34 4.70 1.24
N LEU A 85 51.35 3.91 0.88
CA LEU A 85 52.78 4.29 1.04
C LEU A 85 53.13 5.63 0.36
N ALA A 86 52.51 5.95 -0.78
CA ALA A 86 52.73 7.21 -1.48
C ALA A 86 51.97 8.40 -0.84
N LYS A 87 50.85 8.13 -0.15
CA LYS A 87 50.01 9.15 0.49
C LYS A 87 50.62 9.66 1.79
N ASP A 88 51.29 8.77 2.52
CA ASP A 88 51.79 9.06 3.86
C ASP A 88 53.08 9.88 3.86
N ARG A 89 52.93 11.19 4.11
CA ARG A 89 54.01 12.18 4.05
C ARG A 89 55.21 11.86 4.95
N TYR A 90 55.02 11.11 6.04
CA TYR A 90 56.13 10.73 6.92
C TYR A 90 57.11 9.76 6.25
N LEU A 91 56.70 9.05 5.19
CA LEU A 91 57.55 8.13 4.44
C LEU A 91 58.41 8.84 3.39
N HIS A 92 58.02 10.05 2.97
CA HIS A 92 58.67 10.77 1.87
C HIS A 92 60.19 10.97 2.09
N PRO A 93 60.68 11.36 3.29
CA PRO A 93 62.12 11.47 3.53
C PRO A 93 62.85 10.11 3.43
N ALA A 94 62.24 9.04 3.94
CA ALA A 94 62.81 7.69 3.87
C ALA A 94 62.83 7.14 2.44
N ILE A 95 61.78 7.40 1.65
CA ILE A 95 61.71 7.07 0.23
C ILE A 95 62.79 7.83 -0.55
N ALA A 96 62.98 9.12 -0.28
CA ALA A 96 64.04 9.90 -0.91
C ALA A 96 65.44 9.35 -0.60
N GLU A 97 65.73 8.98 0.66
CA GLU A 97 67.00 8.33 1.03
C GLU A 97 67.21 6.98 0.32
N LEU A 98 66.17 6.15 0.25
CA LEU A 98 66.21 4.86 -0.44
C LEU A 98 66.51 5.04 -1.93
N LEU A 99 65.89 6.01 -2.61
CA LEU A 99 66.11 6.29 -4.02
C LEU A 99 67.50 6.88 -4.31
N LEU A 100 68.01 7.75 -3.44
CA LEU A 100 69.28 8.45 -3.65
C LEU A 100 70.51 7.64 -3.22
N THR A 101 70.40 6.88 -2.14
CA THR A 101 71.55 6.22 -1.49
C THR A 101 71.42 4.70 -1.39
N GLY A 102 70.26 4.15 -1.74
CA GLY A 102 69.99 2.71 -1.66
C GLY A 102 69.70 2.18 -0.26
N THR A 103 69.67 3.05 0.77
CA THR A 103 69.47 2.65 2.17
C THR A 103 68.82 3.78 2.98
N THR A 104 68.12 3.43 4.06
CA THR A 104 67.60 4.39 5.04
C THR A 104 67.66 3.80 6.44
N ARG A 105 67.86 4.65 7.44
CA ARG A 105 67.73 4.32 8.88
C ARG A 105 66.39 4.74 9.47
N GLN A 106 65.57 5.45 8.71
CA GLN A 106 64.28 5.98 9.16
C GLN A 106 63.21 4.88 9.24
N LEU A 107 63.40 3.78 8.51
CA LEU A 107 62.51 2.63 8.50
C LEU A 107 63.23 1.36 8.97
N PRO A 108 62.55 0.47 9.71
CA PRO A 108 63.12 -0.79 10.15
C PRO A 108 63.25 -1.79 8.98
N THR A 109 64.32 -2.59 8.99
CA THR A 109 64.56 -3.69 8.02
C THR A 109 63.98 -5.04 8.47
N ARG A 110 63.30 -5.06 9.62
CA ARG A 110 62.55 -6.20 10.13
C ARG A 110 61.17 -5.73 10.57
N PRO A 111 60.12 -6.55 10.40
CA PRO A 111 58.79 -6.19 10.88
C PRO A 111 58.84 -6.07 12.41
N ARG A 112 58.27 -4.98 12.95
CA ARG A 112 58.09 -4.85 14.39
C ARG A 112 56.77 -5.53 14.76
N PRO A 113 56.74 -6.52 15.67
CA PRO A 113 55.48 -7.01 16.18
C PRO A 113 54.76 -5.85 16.87
N ARG A 114 53.50 -5.58 16.49
CA ARG A 114 52.61 -4.77 17.34
C ARG A 114 52.48 -5.55 18.65
N GLY A 115 52.69 -4.88 19.78
CA GLY A 115 52.73 -5.53 21.09
C GLY A 115 51.51 -6.42 21.31
N ALA A 116 51.74 -7.58 21.91
CA ALA A 116 50.72 -8.48 22.42
C ALA A 116 49.92 -7.77 23.53
N GLU A 117 48.93 -6.99 23.16
CA GLU A 117 47.69 -6.94 23.94
C GLU A 117 46.88 -8.15 23.53
N ASP A 118 46.24 -8.78 24.54
CA ASP A 118 45.55 -10.06 24.49
C ASP A 118 45.00 -10.43 23.10
N VAL A 119 45.26 -11.68 22.69
CA VAL A 119 44.54 -12.33 21.61
C VAL A 119 43.06 -12.36 22.00
N ALA A 120 42.37 -11.25 21.76
CA ALA A 120 40.94 -11.18 21.72
C ALA A 120 40.50 -12.26 20.73
N PRO A 121 39.51 -13.09 21.09
CA PRO A 121 39.12 -14.22 20.26
C PRO A 121 38.82 -13.69 18.86
N LEU A 122 39.38 -14.35 17.83
CA LEU A 122 39.02 -14.24 16.41
C LEU A 122 37.87 -13.25 16.20
N ARG A 123 38.14 -12.00 15.78
CA ARG A 123 37.05 -11.06 15.48
C ARG A 123 36.17 -11.69 14.40
N ARG A 124 35.05 -12.25 14.86
CA ARG A 124 34.02 -12.91 14.06
C ARG A 124 33.12 -11.80 13.57
N THR A 125 33.39 -11.30 12.37
CA THR A 125 32.46 -10.39 11.71
C THR A 125 31.51 -11.22 10.86
N MET A 126 30.21 -11.14 11.15
CA MET A 126 29.21 -11.46 10.14
C MET A 126 29.39 -10.45 9.00
N ALA A 127 29.20 -10.89 7.76
CA ALA A 127 29.00 -9.95 6.66
C ALA A 127 27.64 -9.28 6.90
N GLU A 128 27.63 -8.18 7.65
CA GLU A 128 26.54 -7.22 7.61
C GLU A 128 26.48 -6.67 6.19
N GLU A 129 25.28 -6.64 5.60
CA GLU A 129 25.02 -6.10 4.26
C GLU A 129 25.56 -4.67 4.18
N PRO A 130 26.63 -4.41 3.44
CA PRO A 130 26.94 -3.05 3.07
C PRO A 130 25.94 -2.68 1.98
N LEU A 131 25.13 -1.65 2.21
CA LEU A 131 24.42 -0.96 1.15
C LEU A 131 25.38 -0.64 -0.01
N PRO A 132 24.91 -0.60 -1.27
CA PRO A 132 25.77 -0.37 -2.42
C PRO A 132 26.23 1.10 -2.45
N MET A 133 27.39 1.37 -1.85
CA MET A 133 28.18 2.53 -2.21
C MET A 133 28.85 2.22 -3.54
N ILE A 134 28.45 2.90 -4.62
CA ILE A 134 29.30 2.95 -5.82
C ILE A 134 30.60 3.63 -5.39
N PRO A 135 31.75 2.96 -5.45
CA PRO A 135 33.01 3.64 -5.20
C PRO A 135 33.18 4.72 -6.26
N SER A 136 33.28 5.97 -5.82
CA SER A 136 33.69 7.09 -6.68
C SER A 136 34.97 6.72 -7.44
N PRO A 137 35.28 7.34 -8.59
CA PRO A 137 36.52 7.05 -9.33
C PRO A 137 37.80 7.07 -8.44
N PRO A 138 37.94 7.97 -7.44
CA PRO A 138 39.02 7.90 -6.44
C PRO A 138 38.99 6.66 -5.54
N GLN A 139 37.81 6.19 -5.14
CA GLN A 139 37.64 4.96 -4.34
C GLN A 139 37.92 3.70 -5.16
N MET A 140 37.51 3.64 -6.43
CA MET A 140 37.89 2.54 -7.33
C MET A 140 39.41 2.47 -7.52
N LEU A 141 40.05 3.63 -7.70
CA LEU A 141 41.51 3.70 -7.82
C LEU A 141 42.20 3.26 -6.51
N ALA A 142 41.67 3.66 -5.36
CA ALA A 142 42.21 3.24 -4.06
C ALA A 142 42.09 1.72 -3.85
N LEU A 143 40.91 1.14 -4.13
CA LEU A 143 40.67 -0.30 -4.05
C LEU A 143 41.57 -1.09 -5.00
N ALA A 144 41.73 -0.63 -6.24
CA ALA A 144 42.61 -1.25 -7.23
C ALA A 144 44.09 -1.20 -6.83
N MET A 145 44.49 -0.20 -6.05
CA MET A 145 45.86 -0.03 -5.55
C MET A 145 46.10 -0.72 -4.20
N GLY A 146 45.12 -1.44 -3.64
CA GLY A 146 45.20 -2.00 -2.28
C GLY A 146 45.41 -0.93 -1.21
N ALA A 147 44.96 0.29 -1.50
CA ALA A 147 45.02 1.44 -0.61
C ALA A 147 43.71 1.52 0.17
N ARG A 148 43.72 2.15 1.34
CA ARG A 148 42.46 2.48 2.00
C ARG A 148 41.66 3.36 1.04
N SER A 149 40.41 2.97 0.77
CA SER A 149 39.43 3.86 0.16
C SER A 149 39.54 5.20 0.89
N PRO A 150 39.57 6.35 0.20
CA PRO A 150 39.37 7.61 0.89
C PRO A 150 38.08 7.42 1.66
N ALA A 151 38.22 7.29 2.97
CA ALA A 151 37.08 7.21 3.84
C ALA A 151 36.27 8.46 3.49
N ILE A 152 34.97 8.30 3.25
CA ILE A 152 34.05 9.22 3.93
C ILE A 152 34.54 9.10 5.35
N SER A 153 35.30 10.10 5.81
CA SER A 153 36.03 10.05 7.06
C SER A 153 35.14 9.34 8.07
N ASP A 154 35.64 8.29 8.74
CA ASP A 154 34.93 7.63 9.86
C ASP A 154 34.68 8.63 11.04
N ASP A 155 34.94 9.92 10.82
CA ASP A 155 34.54 11.10 11.58
C ASP A 155 33.35 11.88 10.93
N GLU A 156 32.57 11.30 10.00
CA GLU A 156 31.20 11.79 9.81
C GLU A 156 30.40 11.33 11.02
N GLU A 157 30.47 12.14 12.08
CA GLU A 157 29.38 12.31 13.03
C GLU A 157 28.07 12.17 12.26
N LEU A 158 27.29 11.12 12.57
CA LEU A 158 25.87 10.94 12.29
C LEU A 158 25.35 11.97 11.28
N ALA A 159 25.34 11.65 9.98
CA ALA A 159 24.73 12.53 8.99
C ALA A 159 23.30 12.86 9.46
N ASP A 160 23.09 14.11 9.90
CA ASP A 160 21.81 14.56 10.46
C ASP A 160 20.69 14.23 9.48
N THR A 161 19.72 13.43 9.93
CA THR A 161 18.54 13.05 9.16
C THR A 161 17.78 14.28 8.68
N ILE A 162 17.34 14.29 7.42
CA ILE A 162 16.53 15.40 6.88
C ILE A 162 15.14 15.30 7.48
N ARG A 163 14.74 16.31 8.26
CA ARG A 163 13.43 16.36 8.87
C ARG A 163 12.38 16.78 7.85
N VAL A 164 11.38 15.94 7.62
CA VAL A 164 10.27 16.21 6.69
C VAL A 164 9.00 16.49 7.49
N ARG A 165 8.36 17.61 7.21
CA ARG A 165 7.08 18.02 7.79
C ARG A 165 6.04 18.17 6.70
N VAL A 166 4.81 17.72 6.96
CA VAL A 166 3.66 17.99 6.09
C VAL A 166 2.69 18.87 6.86
N VAL A 167 2.24 19.95 6.24
CA VAL A 167 1.37 20.96 6.84
C VAL A 167 0.13 21.15 5.98
N HIS A 168 -1.03 20.98 6.59
CA HIS A 168 -2.31 21.39 6.00
C HIS A 168 -2.55 22.87 6.32
N GLY A 169 -2.35 23.77 5.37
CA GLY A 169 -2.44 25.20 5.63
C GLY A 169 -2.17 26.10 4.41
N ASP A 170 -2.26 27.41 4.63
CA ASP A 170 -1.99 28.41 3.61
C ASP A 170 -0.48 28.64 3.42
N LEU A 171 0.01 28.48 2.20
CA LEU A 171 1.43 28.69 1.86
C LEU A 171 1.97 30.06 2.27
N ARG A 172 1.13 31.09 2.40
CA ARG A 172 1.55 32.43 2.84
C ARG A 172 2.04 32.46 4.28
N ARG A 173 1.80 31.39 5.03
CA ARG A 173 2.26 31.16 6.41
C ARG A 173 3.45 30.21 6.49
N ALA A 174 4.07 29.86 5.36
CA ALA A 174 5.26 29.03 5.29
C ALA A 174 6.35 29.51 6.25
N ARG A 175 7.04 28.55 6.89
CA ARG A 175 8.12 28.84 7.84
C ARG A 175 9.40 29.26 7.12
N TYR A 176 9.60 28.76 5.91
CA TYR A 176 10.83 28.89 5.14
C TYR A 176 10.53 29.51 3.75
N PRO A 177 11.58 29.89 2.98
CA PRO A 177 11.40 30.31 1.59
C PRO A 177 10.63 29.27 0.78
N ILE A 178 9.76 29.75 -0.11
CA ILE A 178 8.76 28.90 -0.78
C ILE A 178 9.24 28.50 -2.16
N LEU A 179 9.31 27.21 -2.44
CA LEU A 179 9.52 26.66 -3.77
C LEU A 179 8.18 26.39 -4.45
N VAL A 180 7.97 26.99 -5.63
CA VAL A 180 6.81 26.77 -6.50
C VAL A 180 7.27 26.40 -7.91
N GLY A 181 6.41 25.72 -8.66
CA GLY A 181 6.65 25.42 -10.08
C GLY A 181 5.82 26.28 -11.02
N HIS A 182 6.35 26.56 -12.21
CA HIS A 182 5.70 27.30 -13.29
C HIS A 182 5.71 26.49 -14.59
N TYR A 183 4.54 26.28 -15.19
CA TYR A 183 4.43 25.64 -16.51
C TYR A 183 4.67 26.65 -17.63
N LEU A 184 5.40 26.22 -18.66
CA LEU A 184 5.73 27.06 -19.80
C LEU A 184 4.47 27.53 -20.52
N GLY A 185 4.27 28.85 -20.58
CA GLY A 185 3.16 29.46 -21.30
C GLY A 185 1.89 29.63 -20.47
N ASP A 186 1.88 29.12 -19.23
CA ASP A 186 0.76 29.31 -18.32
C ASP A 186 0.82 30.69 -17.63
N PRO A 187 -0.33 31.28 -17.27
CA PRO A 187 -0.34 32.48 -16.44
C PRO A 187 0.06 32.16 -14.98
N ILE A 188 0.66 33.13 -14.29
CA ILE A 188 0.99 33.02 -12.86
C ILE A 188 -0.32 32.88 -12.05
N MET A 189 -0.53 31.71 -11.45
CA MET A 189 -1.78 31.34 -10.77
C MET A 189 -1.53 30.53 -9.49
N GLY A 190 -2.57 30.33 -8.68
CA GLY A 190 -2.53 29.46 -7.51
C GLY A 190 -1.41 29.82 -6.51
N ALA A 191 -0.58 28.82 -6.20
CA ALA A 191 0.54 28.95 -5.27
C ALA A 191 1.59 29.98 -5.74
N GLU A 192 1.87 30.00 -7.03
CA GLU A 192 2.81 30.93 -7.64
C GLU A 192 2.30 32.38 -7.55
N ALA A 193 1.01 32.61 -7.80
CA ALA A 193 0.41 33.93 -7.63
C ALA A 193 0.38 34.40 -6.16
N ALA A 194 0.26 33.47 -5.21
CA ALA A 194 0.37 33.79 -3.80
C ALA A 194 1.80 34.22 -3.43
N LEU A 195 2.82 33.49 -3.91
CA LEU A 195 4.22 33.89 -3.76
C LEU A 195 4.51 35.24 -4.45
N ASP A 196 3.98 35.46 -5.65
CA ASP A 196 4.18 36.72 -6.38
C ASP A 196 3.62 37.93 -5.61
N ARG A 197 2.44 37.77 -4.99
CA ARG A 197 1.86 38.79 -4.10
C ARG A 197 2.77 39.07 -2.89
N MET A 198 3.34 38.04 -2.28
CA MET A 198 4.31 38.19 -1.17
C MET A 198 5.57 38.93 -1.64
N LEU A 199 5.98 38.73 -2.88
CA LEU A 199 7.13 39.40 -3.50
C LEU A 199 6.77 40.76 -4.12
N GLY A 200 5.57 41.30 -3.90
CA GLY A 200 5.14 42.60 -4.44
C GLY A 200 5.03 42.61 -5.98
N ASN A 201 4.47 41.55 -6.56
CA ASN A 201 4.26 41.33 -7.99
C ASN A 201 5.56 41.32 -8.82
N ARG A 202 6.67 40.84 -8.25
CA ARG A 202 7.98 40.78 -8.91
C ARG A 202 8.05 39.71 -9.98
N LEU A 203 7.50 38.52 -9.75
CA LEU A 203 7.47 37.42 -10.71
C LEU A 203 6.62 37.83 -11.93
N SER A 204 5.45 38.46 -11.72
CA SER A 204 4.65 39.02 -12.82
C SER A 204 5.42 40.02 -13.68
N ARG A 205 6.20 40.92 -13.06
CA ARG A 205 7.04 41.88 -13.80
C ARG A 205 8.17 41.21 -14.58
N ARG A 206 8.69 40.08 -14.09
CA ARG A 206 9.74 39.30 -14.77
C ARG A 206 9.16 38.47 -15.91
N ASN A 207 7.98 37.89 -15.71
CA ASN A 207 7.26 37.17 -16.76
C ASN A 207 6.89 38.09 -17.93
N ALA A 208 6.39 39.30 -17.65
CA ALA A 208 6.11 40.32 -18.68
C ALA A 208 7.34 40.75 -19.49
N ARG A 209 8.56 40.45 -19.01
CA ARG A 209 9.84 40.74 -19.69
C ARG A 209 10.48 39.48 -20.30
N GLY A 210 9.82 38.33 -20.24
CA GLY A 210 10.37 37.05 -20.70
C GLY A 210 11.53 36.51 -19.86
N LEU A 211 11.65 36.93 -18.60
CA LEU A 211 12.73 36.55 -17.68
C LEU A 211 12.29 35.52 -16.62
N HIS A 212 11.10 34.95 -16.78
CA HIS A 212 10.50 34.02 -15.83
C HIS A 212 10.76 32.57 -16.29
N PRO A 213 11.07 31.63 -15.37
CA PRO A 213 11.41 30.26 -15.73
C PRO A 213 10.19 29.54 -16.30
N GLY A 214 10.43 28.54 -17.13
CA GLY A 214 9.34 27.79 -17.78
C GLY A 214 9.79 26.46 -18.37
N LEU A 215 11.03 26.34 -18.85
CA LEU A 215 11.59 25.07 -19.30
C LEU A 215 12.09 24.23 -18.10
N ILE A 216 12.11 22.91 -18.23
CA ILE A 216 12.71 22.01 -17.22
C ILE A 216 14.16 22.42 -16.97
N GLY A 217 14.57 22.45 -15.69
CA GLY A 217 15.91 22.85 -15.27
C GLY A 217 16.13 24.36 -15.17
N THR A 218 15.18 25.19 -15.64
CA THR A 218 15.23 26.65 -15.44
C THR A 218 14.67 27.05 -14.08
N TRP A 219 15.19 28.13 -13.50
CA TRP A 219 14.81 28.58 -12.17
C TRP A 219 14.92 30.10 -12.02
N ASP A 220 14.25 30.65 -11.02
CA ASP A 220 14.36 32.04 -10.58
C ASP A 220 14.29 32.11 -9.06
N VAL A 221 15.35 32.60 -8.42
CA VAL A 221 15.47 32.68 -6.96
C VAL A 221 15.30 34.13 -6.51
N GLN A 222 14.31 34.39 -5.66
CA GLN A 222 13.99 35.70 -5.12
C GLN A 222 13.94 35.61 -3.58
N ILE A 223 15.09 35.65 -2.93
CA ILE A 223 15.23 35.55 -1.48
C ILE A 223 15.94 36.76 -0.89
N THR A 224 15.60 37.11 0.34
CA THR A 224 16.20 38.22 1.10
C THR A 224 16.39 37.85 2.57
N PRO A 225 17.46 38.33 3.23
CA PRO A 225 17.62 38.19 4.67
C PRO A 225 16.54 38.98 5.42
N ASP A 226 15.93 38.35 6.41
CA ASP A 226 14.92 38.95 7.29
C ASP A 226 15.61 39.89 8.28
N CYS A 227 15.38 41.20 8.13
CA CYS A 227 16.07 42.23 8.89
C CYS A 227 15.31 42.63 10.18
N GLU A 228 14.17 41.99 10.48
CA GLU A 228 13.24 42.43 11.53
C GLU A 228 13.58 41.90 12.94
N THR A 229 14.45 40.90 13.08
CA THR A 229 14.88 40.39 14.39
C THR A 229 16.18 41.05 14.84
N GLY A 230 16.06 42.02 15.74
CA GLY A 230 17.19 42.63 16.43
C GLY A 230 18.08 41.57 17.10
N GLN A 231 19.38 41.65 16.81
CA GLN A 231 20.54 41.05 17.48
C GLN A 231 20.38 39.64 18.12
N ALA A 232 21.14 38.69 17.55
CA ALA A 232 21.52 37.36 18.08
C ALA A 232 20.62 36.14 17.77
N ALA A 233 19.71 36.22 16.79
CA ALA A 233 19.12 35.04 16.14
C ALA A 233 19.72 34.87 14.72
N PRO A 234 19.81 33.64 14.17
CA PRO A 234 20.24 33.47 12.78
C PRO A 234 19.31 34.23 11.83
N VAL A 235 19.92 34.94 10.88
CA VAL A 235 19.22 35.76 9.88
C VAL A 235 18.30 34.85 9.08
N ALA A 236 16.98 34.87 9.31
CA ALA A 236 16.06 34.01 8.58
C ALA A 236 15.98 34.44 7.10
N LEU A 237 15.89 33.50 6.16
CA LEU A 237 15.64 33.84 4.75
C LEU A 237 14.13 33.89 4.49
N LYS A 238 13.68 34.93 3.80
CA LYS A 238 12.31 35.06 3.28
C LYS A 238 12.34 35.17 1.76
N GLY A 239 11.25 34.76 1.10
CA GLY A 239 11.10 34.86 -0.34
C GLY A 239 10.73 33.51 -0.96
N GLY A 240 11.15 33.27 -2.20
CA GLY A 240 10.87 32.00 -2.85
C GLY A 240 11.70 31.69 -4.07
N VAL A 241 11.54 30.46 -4.53
CA VAL A 241 12.21 29.86 -5.68
C VAL A 241 11.13 29.43 -6.65
N THR A 242 11.21 29.88 -7.89
CA THR A 242 10.33 29.39 -8.96
C THR A 242 11.13 28.47 -9.86
N VAL A 243 10.63 27.27 -10.13
CA VAL A 243 11.24 26.31 -11.07
C VAL A 243 10.37 26.10 -12.30
N GLY A 244 10.98 25.96 -13.48
CA GLY A 244 10.27 25.70 -14.72
C GLY A 244 9.87 24.23 -14.84
N LEU A 245 8.61 23.98 -15.17
CA LEU A 245 8.03 22.64 -15.28
C LEU A 245 7.92 22.12 -16.72
N GLY A 246 8.31 22.92 -17.70
CA GLY A 246 8.10 22.60 -19.11
C GLY A 246 6.63 22.71 -19.51
N VAL A 247 6.26 22.01 -20.57
CA VAL A 247 4.87 21.95 -21.04
C VAL A 247 4.10 20.97 -20.16
N VAL A 248 2.86 21.31 -19.80
CA VAL A 248 1.99 20.50 -18.91
C VAL A 248 1.89 19.02 -19.33
N SER A 249 1.89 18.74 -20.64
CA SER A 249 1.81 17.36 -21.17
C SER A 249 3.10 16.55 -21.04
N ASP A 250 4.25 17.21 -20.90
CA ASP A 250 5.58 16.61 -21.06
C ASP A 250 6.34 16.52 -19.73
N LEU A 251 5.73 16.97 -18.62
CA LEU A 251 6.34 16.89 -17.29
C LEU A 251 6.33 15.44 -16.79
N THR A 252 7.52 14.86 -16.66
CA THR A 252 7.76 13.54 -16.05
C THR A 252 8.31 13.68 -14.64
N THR A 253 8.24 12.63 -13.82
CA THR A 253 8.87 12.59 -12.49
C THR A 253 10.38 12.85 -12.55
N GLY A 254 11.07 12.34 -13.58
CA GLY A 254 12.49 12.60 -13.82
C GLY A 254 12.78 14.07 -14.10
N GLY A 255 11.98 14.71 -14.98
CA GLY A 255 12.06 16.15 -15.23
C GLY A 255 11.73 17.00 -14.00
N LEU A 256 10.79 16.53 -13.17
CA LEU A 256 10.47 17.16 -11.89
C LEU A 256 11.64 17.07 -10.91
N ILE A 257 12.31 15.92 -10.80
CA ILE A 257 13.52 15.77 -9.97
C ILE A 257 14.62 16.72 -10.46
N GLU A 258 14.86 16.77 -11.77
CA GLU A 258 15.90 17.62 -12.37
C GLU A 258 15.65 19.10 -12.08
N THR A 259 14.42 19.58 -12.28
CA THR A 259 14.08 21.00 -12.08
C THR A 259 14.09 21.39 -10.60
N LEU A 260 13.58 20.52 -9.72
CA LEU A 260 13.65 20.71 -8.26
C LEU A 260 15.10 20.75 -7.78
N ARG A 261 15.94 19.79 -8.20
CA ARG A 261 17.37 19.76 -7.87
C ARG A 261 18.07 21.04 -8.33
N SER A 262 17.82 21.47 -9.56
CA SER A 262 18.42 22.69 -10.12
C SER A 262 18.01 23.93 -9.34
N GLY A 263 16.72 24.05 -8.98
CA GLY A 263 16.21 25.13 -8.14
C GLY A 263 16.78 25.13 -6.71
N LEU A 264 16.92 23.95 -6.09
CA LEU A 264 17.51 23.78 -4.76
C LEU A 264 18.99 24.17 -4.75
N MET A 265 19.77 23.76 -5.76
CA MET A 265 21.17 24.17 -5.90
C MET A 265 21.30 25.68 -6.08
N ALA A 266 20.44 26.28 -6.90
CA ALA A 266 20.42 27.73 -7.11
C ALA A 266 20.05 28.51 -5.84
N PHE A 267 19.10 27.97 -5.05
CA PHE A 267 18.75 28.52 -3.74
C PHE A 267 19.95 28.47 -2.78
N ALA A 268 20.63 27.33 -2.70
CA ALA A 268 21.81 27.18 -1.86
C ALA A 268 22.94 28.16 -2.26
N ASP A 269 23.22 28.31 -3.55
CA ASP A 269 24.20 29.29 -4.06
C ASP A 269 23.82 30.73 -3.71
N THR A 270 22.55 31.11 -3.93
CA THR A 270 22.06 32.46 -3.60
C THR A 270 22.13 32.72 -2.09
N ALA A 271 21.80 31.73 -1.26
CA ALA A 271 21.94 31.85 0.20
C ALA A 271 23.39 32.09 0.62
N GLN A 272 24.36 31.40 0.00
CA GLN A 272 25.78 31.64 0.23
C GLN A 272 26.20 33.06 -0.17
N GLN A 273 25.74 33.56 -1.32
CA GLN A 273 26.04 34.92 -1.77
C GLN A 273 25.50 35.99 -0.82
N LEU A 274 24.37 35.72 -0.16
CA LEU A 274 23.79 36.57 0.88
C LEU A 274 24.49 36.45 2.25
N GLY A 275 25.54 35.63 2.35
CA GLY A 275 26.33 35.47 3.57
C GLY A 275 25.74 34.51 4.59
N TRP A 276 24.89 33.56 4.16
CA TRP A 276 24.39 32.50 5.03
C TRP A 276 25.52 31.62 5.57
N ASP A 277 25.47 31.29 6.87
CA ASP A 277 26.50 30.48 7.53
C ASP A 277 26.44 29.02 7.06
N ARG A 278 27.56 28.51 6.53
CA ARG A 278 27.68 27.12 6.07
C ARG A 278 27.55 26.09 7.19
N GLN A 279 27.64 26.50 8.46
CA GLN A 279 27.38 25.64 9.62
C GLN A 279 25.89 25.40 9.88
N GLN A 280 25.00 26.23 9.32
CA GLN A 280 23.57 26.13 9.60
C GLN A 280 22.84 25.41 8.46
N PRO A 281 21.99 24.41 8.77
CA PRO A 281 21.21 23.73 7.75
C PRO A 281 20.22 24.71 7.10
N LEU A 282 20.12 24.63 5.78
CA LEU A 282 19.05 25.26 5.02
C LEU A 282 17.73 24.56 5.29
N ALA A 283 16.66 25.34 5.24
CA ALA A 283 15.31 24.84 5.27
C ALA A 283 14.49 25.49 4.16
N ILE A 284 13.53 24.74 3.62
CA ILE A 284 12.72 25.18 2.48
C ILE A 284 11.29 24.65 2.61
N SER A 285 10.33 25.48 2.21
CA SER A 285 8.91 25.10 2.15
C SER A 285 8.53 24.86 0.68
N LEU A 286 7.88 23.75 0.38
CA LEU A 286 7.44 23.40 -0.97
C LEU A 286 5.93 23.17 -1.00
N VAL A 287 5.30 23.56 -2.10
CA VAL A 287 4.00 23.01 -2.47
C VAL A 287 4.18 21.67 -3.19
N LEU A 288 3.11 20.89 -3.38
CA LEU A 288 3.13 19.70 -4.23
C LEU A 288 3.29 20.08 -5.70
N VAL A 289 4.55 20.22 -6.12
CA VAL A 289 4.90 20.69 -7.46
C VAL A 289 4.47 19.65 -8.50
N GLY A 290 3.72 20.09 -9.51
CA GLY A 290 3.21 19.23 -10.60
C GLY A 290 1.81 18.66 -10.37
N CYS A 291 1.29 18.66 -9.14
CA CYS A 291 0.01 18.00 -8.80
C CYS A 291 -1.25 18.79 -9.18
N GLY A 292 -1.18 20.13 -9.24
CA GLY A 292 -2.35 21.00 -9.40
C GLY A 292 -3.16 20.82 -10.70
N ALA A 293 -2.54 20.29 -11.76
CA ALA A 293 -3.19 20.00 -13.04
C ALA A 293 -3.62 18.51 -13.18
N GLY A 294 -3.41 17.68 -12.15
CA GLY A 294 -3.64 16.23 -12.22
C GLY A 294 -2.63 15.47 -13.08
N VAL A 295 -1.53 16.11 -13.48
CA VAL A 295 -0.49 15.53 -14.34
C VAL A 295 0.42 14.57 -13.57
N VAL A 296 0.77 14.93 -12.33
CA VAL A 296 1.63 14.16 -11.42
C VAL A 296 0.83 13.79 -10.18
N ALA A 297 0.84 12.51 -9.78
CA ALA A 297 0.17 12.09 -8.55
C ALA A 297 0.89 12.67 -7.32
N VAL A 298 0.15 12.82 -6.21
CA VAL A 298 0.70 13.36 -4.95
C VAL A 298 1.90 12.54 -4.46
N SER A 299 1.81 11.21 -4.56
CA SER A 299 2.90 10.29 -4.20
C SER A 299 4.17 10.54 -5.01
N ASP A 300 4.02 10.82 -6.29
CA ASP A 300 5.13 10.98 -7.24
C ASP A 300 5.81 12.33 -7.04
N SER A 301 5.02 13.38 -6.78
CA SER A 301 5.56 14.68 -6.40
C SER A 301 6.33 14.61 -5.08
N VAL A 302 5.79 13.93 -4.06
CA VAL A 302 6.52 13.69 -2.80
C VAL A 302 7.82 12.91 -3.05
N ALA A 303 7.78 11.84 -3.86
CA ALA A 303 8.95 11.06 -4.19
C ALA A 303 10.02 11.89 -4.93
N ALA A 304 9.59 12.72 -5.88
CA ALA A 304 10.47 13.62 -6.62
C ALA A 304 11.12 14.67 -5.71
N ILE A 305 10.34 15.29 -4.82
CA ILE A 305 10.83 16.27 -3.84
C ILE A 305 11.91 15.66 -2.96
N LEU A 306 11.62 14.54 -2.30
CA LEU A 306 12.59 13.89 -1.40
C LEU A 306 13.84 13.44 -2.16
N THR A 307 13.69 12.88 -3.36
CA THR A 307 14.83 12.45 -4.18
C THR A 307 15.69 13.62 -4.63
N ALA A 308 15.08 14.73 -5.05
CA ALA A 308 15.79 15.94 -5.46
C ALA A 308 16.57 16.58 -4.31
N ILE A 309 16.01 16.62 -3.10
CA ILE A 309 16.69 17.13 -1.91
C ILE A 309 17.87 16.24 -1.52
N ALA A 310 17.70 14.91 -1.54
CA ALA A 310 18.81 13.99 -1.29
C ALA A 310 19.93 14.13 -2.33
N GLN A 311 19.57 14.32 -3.62
CA GLN A 311 20.55 14.58 -4.68
C GLN A 311 21.27 15.92 -4.47
N ALA A 312 20.55 16.99 -4.10
CA ALA A 312 21.14 18.29 -3.83
C ALA A 312 22.10 18.24 -2.64
N ASN A 313 21.73 17.59 -1.53
CA ASN A 313 22.61 17.43 -0.36
C ASN A 313 23.90 16.67 -0.69
N ARG A 314 23.84 15.63 -1.53
CA ARG A 314 25.05 14.92 -1.97
C ARG A 314 25.97 15.83 -2.76
N LEU A 315 25.44 16.57 -3.72
CA LEU A 315 26.23 17.50 -4.55
C LEU A 315 26.84 18.63 -3.72
N LEU A 316 26.09 19.19 -2.75
CA LEU A 316 26.61 20.21 -1.84
C LEU A 316 27.68 19.67 -0.88
N GLY A 317 27.65 18.37 -0.57
CA GLY A 317 28.66 17.69 0.26
C GLY A 317 29.98 17.47 -0.46
N GLU A 318 29.94 17.15 -1.76
CA GLU A 318 31.14 16.91 -2.60
C GLU A 318 32.00 18.17 -2.81
N ASP A 319 31.38 19.36 -2.80
CA ASP A 319 32.05 20.66 -3.04
C ASP A 319 32.78 21.25 -1.81
N SER A 320 32.80 20.54 -0.67
CA SER A 320 33.33 21.06 0.60
C SER A 320 34.83 20.75 0.83
N PRO A 321 35.72 21.75 0.93
CA PRO A 321 37.16 21.52 1.08
C PRO A 321 37.62 21.14 2.50
N ARG A 322 36.73 21.08 3.50
CA ARG A 322 37.03 20.67 4.89
C ARG A 322 35.88 19.87 5.52
N PRO A 323 36.15 18.80 6.30
CA PRO A 323 35.13 18.10 7.09
C PRO A 323 34.42 19.08 8.05
N GLY A 324 33.09 19.05 8.09
CA GLY A 324 32.26 19.86 9.00
C GLY A 324 31.81 21.23 8.49
N GLN A 325 32.07 21.63 7.24
CA GLN A 325 31.67 22.94 6.65
C GLN A 325 30.71 22.84 5.45
N SER A 326 29.99 21.72 5.31
CA SER A 326 29.12 21.47 4.17
C SER A 326 27.72 22.05 4.36
N LEU A 327 27.36 22.99 3.50
CA LEU A 327 25.99 23.51 3.40
C LEU A 327 25.06 22.36 3.04
N ARG A 328 23.97 22.18 3.78
CA ARG A 328 22.99 21.11 3.55
C ARG A 328 21.57 21.58 3.84
N PHE A 329 20.58 20.92 3.25
CA PHE A 329 19.18 21.01 3.66
C PHE A 329 18.93 20.07 4.85
N GLY A 330 18.50 20.63 5.98
CA GLY A 330 18.20 19.85 7.20
C GLY A 330 16.72 19.73 7.52
N GLU A 331 15.88 20.66 7.05
CA GLU A 331 14.42 20.58 7.22
C GLU A 331 13.67 20.95 5.94
N VAL A 332 12.59 20.21 5.67
CA VAL A 332 11.75 20.37 4.50
C VAL A 332 10.29 20.40 4.95
N GLU A 333 9.58 21.45 4.58
CA GLU A 333 8.16 21.62 4.87
C GLU A 333 7.34 21.47 3.57
N ILE A 334 6.45 20.48 3.49
CA ILE A 334 5.49 20.34 2.40
C ILE A 334 4.17 20.95 2.85
N ILE A 335 3.71 22.00 2.17
CA ILE A 335 2.47 22.72 2.49
C ILE A 335 1.42 22.46 1.44
N GLU A 336 0.24 22.04 1.88
CA GLU A 336 -0.94 21.87 1.03
C GLU A 336 -2.17 22.52 1.67
N GLY A 337 -2.95 23.25 0.87
CA GLY A 337 -4.13 23.97 1.33
C GLY A 337 -5.38 23.10 1.41
N VAL A 338 -5.43 21.98 0.67
CA VAL A 338 -6.56 21.04 0.66
C VAL A 338 -6.31 19.88 1.63
N GLU A 339 -7.20 19.71 2.63
CA GLU A 339 -7.03 18.69 3.68
C GLU A 339 -6.82 17.27 3.13
N GLN A 340 -7.63 16.85 2.14
CA GLN A 340 -7.53 15.53 1.53
C GLN A 340 -6.16 15.29 0.89
N THR A 341 -5.69 16.23 0.07
CA THR A 341 -4.38 16.17 -0.60
C THR A 341 -3.24 16.20 0.42
N ALA A 342 -3.37 16.97 1.49
CA ALA A 342 -2.39 17.02 2.58
C ALA A 342 -2.29 15.68 3.33
N ILE A 343 -3.43 15.00 3.56
CA ILE A 343 -3.48 13.64 4.11
C ILE A 343 -2.79 12.65 3.15
N THR A 344 -3.12 12.69 1.85
CA THR A 344 -2.48 11.85 0.82
C THR A 344 -0.97 12.06 0.80
N ALA A 345 -0.50 13.30 0.85
CA ALA A 345 0.91 13.64 0.90
C ALA A 345 1.59 13.13 2.16
N TRP A 346 0.94 13.24 3.32
CA TRP A 346 1.49 12.72 4.57
C TRP A 346 1.69 11.21 4.54
N HIS A 347 0.70 10.44 4.04
CA HIS A 347 0.84 8.99 3.87
C HIS A 347 1.94 8.64 2.87
N ALA A 348 2.06 9.40 1.77
CA ALA A 348 3.14 9.22 0.80
C ALA A 348 4.53 9.46 1.43
N VAL A 349 4.68 10.53 2.23
CA VAL A 349 5.92 10.82 2.96
C VAL A 349 6.21 9.70 3.94
N ARG A 350 5.24 9.29 4.78
CA ARG A 350 5.41 8.21 5.77
C ARG A 350 5.90 6.92 5.13
N ASN A 351 5.23 6.48 4.05
CA ASN A 351 5.60 5.25 3.35
C ASN A 351 7.02 5.34 2.77
N ARG A 352 7.46 6.54 2.36
CA ARG A 352 8.80 6.76 1.80
C ARG A 352 9.87 6.88 2.88
N THR A 353 9.61 7.57 3.99
CA THR A 353 10.54 7.70 5.11
C THR A 353 10.75 6.39 5.85
N GLN A 354 9.72 5.55 5.99
CA GLN A 354 9.88 4.18 6.52
C GLN A 354 10.87 3.34 5.69
N ARG A 355 10.92 3.55 4.36
CA ARG A 355 11.88 2.88 3.46
C ARG A 355 13.26 3.53 3.44
N LEU A 356 13.39 4.77 3.94
CA LEU A 356 14.60 5.60 3.89
C LEU A 356 14.93 6.19 5.27
N ALA A 357 14.73 5.43 6.34
CA ALA A 357 14.78 5.90 7.73
C ALA A 357 16.15 6.47 8.15
N GLU A 358 17.22 6.05 7.48
CA GLU A 358 18.58 6.55 7.70
C GLU A 358 18.82 7.96 7.11
N ARG A 359 17.90 8.47 6.29
CA ARG A 359 18.07 9.74 5.56
C ARG A 359 16.98 10.76 5.80
N PHE A 360 15.74 10.29 6.01
CA PHE A 360 14.60 11.16 6.23
C PHE A 360 13.86 10.75 7.50
N GLU A 361 13.60 11.74 8.35
CA GLU A 361 12.76 11.58 9.53
C GLU A 361 11.45 12.33 9.32
N LEU A 362 10.32 11.63 9.45
CA LEU A 362 9.01 12.29 9.46
C LEU A 362 8.79 12.95 10.83
N ALA A 363 8.60 14.28 10.83
CA ALA A 363 8.55 15.08 12.05
C ALA A 363 7.37 14.75 13.00
N GLY A 364 6.33 14.06 12.50
CA GLY A 364 5.13 13.71 13.25
C GLY A 364 3.92 13.46 12.34
N ARG A 365 2.70 13.58 12.90
CA ARG A 365 1.43 13.59 12.17
C ARG A 365 1.28 14.84 11.29
N LEU A 366 0.21 14.90 10.49
CA LEU A 366 -0.07 16.06 9.64
C LEU A 366 -0.33 17.29 10.51
N GLU A 367 0.51 18.31 10.38
CA GLU A 367 0.38 19.54 11.16
C GLU A 367 -0.76 20.40 10.62
N GLN A 368 -1.61 20.92 11.53
CA GLN A 368 -2.71 21.80 11.17
C GLN A 368 -2.25 23.26 11.21
N GLY A 369 -2.09 23.86 10.03
CA GLY A 369 -1.80 25.27 9.83
C GLY A 369 -3.06 26.12 9.67
N GLN A 370 -2.89 27.44 9.61
CA GLN A 370 -4.00 28.37 9.35
C GLN A 370 -4.32 28.45 7.85
N GLY A 371 -5.61 28.60 7.52
CA GLY A 371 -6.06 28.87 6.15
C GLY A 371 -6.15 27.66 5.22
N GLY A 372 -5.97 26.44 5.75
CA GLY A 372 -6.35 25.20 5.06
C GLY A 372 -7.87 25.08 4.92
N TRP A 373 -8.33 24.30 3.94
CA TRP A 373 -9.76 24.12 3.65
C TRP A 373 -10.06 22.70 3.17
N ARG A 374 -11.32 22.29 3.33
CA ARG A 374 -11.81 20.96 3.00
C ARG A 374 -12.43 20.94 1.61
N ARG A 375 -12.06 19.94 0.80
CA ARG A 375 -12.70 19.66 -0.49
C ARG A 375 -13.32 18.28 -0.46
N THR A 376 -14.58 18.17 -0.91
CA THR A 376 -15.24 16.88 -1.14
C THR A 376 -15.17 16.55 -2.64
N GLY A 377 -14.46 15.49 -3.01
CA GLY A 377 -14.33 15.01 -4.40
C GLY A 377 -13.09 14.15 -4.59
N PRO A 378 -13.09 13.19 -5.55
CA PRO A 378 -11.99 12.24 -5.69
C PRO A 378 -10.70 12.94 -6.15
N GLU A 379 -9.63 12.65 -5.42
CA GLU A 379 -8.25 12.72 -5.88
C GLU A 379 -7.92 11.34 -6.47
N ILE A 380 -7.21 11.27 -7.60
CA ILE A 380 -7.01 10.01 -8.33
C ILE A 380 -6.33 8.98 -7.43
N ASP A 381 -6.96 7.82 -7.32
CA ASP A 381 -6.63 6.69 -6.46
C ASP A 381 -5.19 6.17 -6.73
N PRO A 382 -4.36 5.89 -5.70
CA PRO A 382 -3.10 5.16 -5.86
C PRO A 382 -3.24 3.80 -6.57
N ASP A 383 -4.43 3.20 -6.57
CA ASP A 383 -4.78 1.98 -7.30
C ASP A 383 -5.32 2.25 -8.71
N TRP A 384 -5.23 3.48 -9.23
CA TRP A 384 -5.69 3.83 -10.57
C TRP A 384 -4.82 3.17 -11.66
N TRP A 385 -5.49 2.57 -12.64
CA TRP A 385 -4.86 1.81 -13.74
C TRP A 385 -4.74 2.70 -14.97
N MET A 386 -3.50 2.94 -15.41
CA MET A 386 -3.23 3.63 -16.66
C MET A 386 -3.58 2.73 -17.85
N GLU A 387 -4.44 3.20 -18.74
CA GLU A 387 -4.84 2.45 -19.92
C GLU A 387 -3.90 2.75 -21.10
N VAL A 388 -3.31 1.68 -21.65
CA VAL A 388 -2.52 1.74 -22.87
C VAL A 388 -3.16 0.80 -23.89
N THR A 389 -3.78 1.37 -24.91
CA THR A 389 -4.32 0.60 -26.03
C THR A 389 -3.23 0.36 -27.08
N ILE A 390 -2.96 -0.90 -27.42
CA ILE A 390 -1.91 -1.31 -28.36
C ILE A 390 -2.52 -2.17 -29.47
N THR A 391 -2.46 -1.69 -30.72
CA THR A 391 -3.02 -2.38 -31.88
C THR A 391 -1.99 -2.60 -32.97
N SER A 392 -2.12 -3.72 -33.68
CA SER A 392 -1.39 -4.06 -34.91
C SER A 392 -2.41 -4.33 -36.03
N PRO A 393 -2.99 -3.27 -36.64
CA PRO A 393 -4.07 -3.41 -37.61
C PRO A 393 -3.62 -4.15 -38.87
N ASP A 394 -4.49 -5.02 -39.39
CA ASP A 394 -4.24 -5.76 -40.63
C ASP A 394 -4.36 -4.87 -41.86
N PRO A 395 -3.31 -4.72 -42.70
CA PRO A 395 -3.40 -3.90 -43.91
C PRO A 395 -4.34 -4.47 -44.99
N ALA A 396 -4.80 -5.72 -44.88
CA ALA A 396 -5.81 -6.30 -45.77
C ALA A 396 -6.95 -6.88 -44.92
N GLY A 397 -8.13 -6.24 -44.92
CA GLY A 397 -9.28 -6.71 -44.15
C GLY A 397 -9.59 -8.19 -44.45
N HIS A 398 -9.52 -9.03 -43.42
CA HIS A 398 -9.72 -10.48 -43.52
C HIS A 398 -11.21 -10.84 -43.56
N HIS A 399 -11.57 -11.84 -44.37
CA HIS A 399 -12.93 -12.37 -44.44
C HIS A 399 -13.19 -13.39 -43.31
N PRO A 400 -14.35 -13.35 -42.62
CA PRO A 400 -14.68 -14.33 -41.58
C PRO A 400 -14.80 -15.74 -42.17
N GLY A 401 -13.99 -16.70 -41.69
CA GLY A 401 -14.13 -18.13 -42.01
C GLY A 401 -12.89 -18.87 -42.52
N LEU A 402 -11.74 -18.21 -42.70
CA LEU A 402 -10.46 -18.88 -43.03
C LEU A 402 -9.53 -18.92 -41.82
N PRO A 403 -8.80 -20.03 -41.57
CA PRO A 403 -7.85 -20.12 -40.47
C PRO A 403 -6.83 -18.99 -40.58
N HIS A 404 -6.68 -18.26 -39.47
CA HIS A 404 -5.74 -17.15 -39.39
C HIS A 404 -4.34 -17.78 -39.44
N PRO A 405 -3.44 -17.41 -40.37
CA PRO A 405 -2.04 -17.74 -40.16
C PRO A 405 -1.64 -17.15 -38.81
N ALA A 406 -0.88 -17.86 -37.98
CA ALA A 406 -0.42 -17.39 -36.67
C ALA A 406 0.25 -15.98 -36.72
N TRP A 407 0.60 -15.54 -37.94
CA TRP A 407 1.53 -14.48 -38.25
C TRP A 407 1.26 -13.95 -39.70
N PRO A 408 0.89 -12.67 -39.93
CA PRO A 408 0.63 -12.13 -41.29
C PRO A 408 1.90 -12.05 -42.17
N GLN A 409 1.80 -11.78 -43.46
CA GLN A 409 2.97 -11.76 -44.38
C GLN A 409 3.66 -10.39 -44.55
N ARG A 410 3.20 -9.33 -43.84
CA ARG A 410 3.80 -7.97 -43.91
C ARG A 410 4.00 -7.33 -42.54
N ASP A 411 4.99 -6.44 -42.46
CA ASP A 411 5.34 -5.63 -41.30
C ASP A 411 4.24 -4.59 -41.01
N ALA A 412 3.36 -4.89 -40.06
CA ALA A 412 2.36 -3.95 -39.56
C ALA A 412 2.93 -3.22 -38.33
N PRO A 413 2.94 -1.87 -38.31
CA PRO A 413 3.45 -1.11 -37.16
C PRO A 413 2.52 -1.28 -35.95
N LEU A 414 3.08 -1.15 -34.75
CA LEU A 414 2.31 -1.10 -33.51
C LEU A 414 1.82 0.34 -33.29
N ARG A 415 0.53 0.49 -33.02
CA ARG A 415 -0.11 1.77 -32.70
C ARG A 415 -0.48 1.79 -31.22
N TYR A 416 -0.02 2.82 -30.52
CA TYR A 416 -0.24 3.05 -29.11
C TYR A 416 -1.23 4.20 -28.96
N LEU A 417 -2.22 4.02 -28.11
CA LEU A 417 -3.16 5.04 -27.67
C LEU A 417 -3.11 5.06 -26.15
N LEU A 418 -2.57 6.15 -25.60
CA LEU A 418 -2.46 6.36 -24.17
C LEU A 418 -3.67 7.15 -23.68
N VAL A 419 -4.39 6.59 -22.72
CA VAL A 419 -5.49 7.26 -22.02
C VAL A 419 -5.09 7.38 -20.55
N ASP A 420 -4.46 8.49 -20.22
CA ASP A 420 -3.91 8.79 -18.89
C ASP A 420 -4.79 9.79 -18.12
N GLY A 421 -6.11 9.78 -18.37
CA GLY A 421 -7.06 10.65 -17.67
C GLY A 421 -6.90 12.14 -17.99
N ARG A 422 -5.99 12.52 -18.89
CA ARG A 422 -5.83 13.89 -19.39
C ARG A 422 -6.90 14.21 -20.45
N ALA A 423 -7.08 15.50 -20.76
CA ALA A 423 -8.01 15.97 -21.77
C ALA A 423 -7.60 15.65 -23.24
N ARG A 424 -6.51 14.89 -23.44
CA ARG A 424 -5.96 14.52 -24.75
C ARG A 424 -5.51 13.05 -24.71
N VAL A 425 -5.94 12.28 -25.70
CA VAL A 425 -5.42 10.93 -25.97
C VAL A 425 -4.18 11.06 -26.83
N GLU A 426 -3.05 10.51 -26.38
CA GLU A 426 -1.82 10.50 -27.17
C GLU A 426 -1.77 9.27 -28.08
N ALA A 427 -1.43 9.48 -29.35
CA ALA A 427 -1.30 8.41 -30.34
C ALA A 427 0.13 8.35 -30.86
N GLU A 428 0.81 7.22 -30.68
CA GLU A 428 2.16 6.99 -31.20
C GLU A 428 2.20 5.73 -32.09
N VAL A 429 3.07 5.75 -33.10
CA VAL A 429 3.25 4.62 -34.02
C VAL A 429 4.71 4.18 -33.95
N VAL A 430 4.94 2.96 -33.50
CA VAL A 430 6.28 2.36 -33.46
C VAL A 430 6.41 1.41 -34.64
N ALA A 431 7.34 1.73 -35.55
CA ALA A 431 7.73 0.82 -36.62
C ALA A 431 8.65 -0.25 -36.05
N THR A 432 8.14 -1.48 -35.92
CA THR A 432 8.88 -2.59 -35.31
C THR A 432 9.38 -3.56 -36.37
N SER A 433 10.64 -3.98 -36.25
CA SER A 433 11.19 -5.06 -37.08
C SER A 433 10.71 -6.39 -36.53
N ARG A 434 9.70 -6.98 -37.17
CA ARG A 434 9.09 -8.23 -36.71
C ARG A 434 10.08 -9.37 -36.58
N ARG A 435 11.06 -9.45 -37.49
CA ARG A 435 12.10 -10.49 -37.42
C ARG A 435 12.91 -10.39 -36.11
N LEU A 436 13.20 -9.17 -35.65
CA LEU A 436 13.92 -8.96 -34.39
C LEU A 436 13.02 -9.26 -33.19
N VAL A 437 11.76 -8.79 -33.22
CA VAL A 437 10.79 -9.05 -32.15
C VAL A 437 10.55 -10.55 -31.97
N SER A 438 10.26 -11.28 -33.05
CA SER A 438 10.07 -12.74 -33.02
C SER A 438 11.33 -13.48 -32.56
N HIS A 439 12.52 -13.00 -32.92
CA HIS A 439 13.79 -13.60 -32.47
C HIS A 439 13.97 -13.49 -30.95
N TYR A 440 13.77 -12.30 -30.37
CA TYR A 440 13.92 -12.11 -28.93
C TYR A 440 12.78 -12.75 -28.12
N ILE A 441 11.54 -12.79 -28.65
CA ILE A 441 10.45 -13.54 -28.01
C ILE A 441 10.77 -15.02 -27.91
N ALA A 442 11.38 -15.61 -28.95
CA ALA A 442 11.78 -17.03 -28.93
C ALA A 442 12.90 -17.33 -27.93
N GLN A 443 13.66 -16.33 -27.48
CA GLN A 443 14.73 -16.48 -26.47
C GLN A 443 14.22 -16.42 -25.03
N ILE A 444 13.09 -15.74 -24.76
CA ILE A 444 12.52 -15.58 -23.41
C ILE A 444 12.37 -16.90 -22.63
N PRO A 445 11.93 -18.03 -23.24
CA PRO A 445 11.80 -19.28 -22.50
C PRO A 445 13.12 -19.98 -22.18
N ALA A 446 14.19 -19.69 -22.93
CA ALA A 446 15.46 -20.43 -22.89
C ALA A 446 16.58 -19.66 -22.16
N GLU A 447 16.58 -18.34 -22.29
CA GLU A 447 17.42 -17.44 -21.50
C GLU A 447 16.59 -17.01 -20.30
N SER A 448 17.02 -17.36 -19.08
CA SER A 448 16.43 -16.82 -17.84
C SER A 448 16.26 -15.33 -18.03
N GLY A 449 15.02 -14.86 -18.30
CA GLY A 449 14.69 -13.52 -18.82
C GLY A 449 14.93 -12.38 -17.84
N LEU A 450 16.00 -12.47 -17.08
CA LEU A 450 16.50 -11.54 -16.10
C LEU A 450 17.63 -10.73 -16.72
N ALA A 451 17.79 -9.52 -16.20
CA ALA A 451 18.81 -8.59 -16.64
C ALA A 451 20.20 -9.23 -16.51
N ASP A 452 20.89 -9.39 -17.63
CA ASP A 452 22.33 -9.62 -17.66
C ASP A 452 23.01 -8.36 -17.13
N VAL A 453 24.06 -8.51 -16.33
CA VAL A 453 24.91 -7.41 -15.84
C VAL A 453 25.48 -6.60 -17.02
N SER A 454 25.60 -7.22 -18.20
CA SER A 454 25.98 -6.56 -19.44
C SER A 454 24.88 -5.71 -20.10
N GLY A 455 23.62 -5.80 -19.63
CA GLY A 455 22.46 -5.15 -20.26
C GLY A 455 21.89 -5.86 -21.49
N LEU A 456 22.43 -7.03 -21.84
CA LEU A 456 22.05 -7.79 -23.03
C LEU A 456 20.99 -8.86 -22.70
N SER A 457 19.80 -8.46 -22.26
CA SER A 457 18.67 -9.39 -22.08
C SER A 457 17.61 -9.25 -23.20
N PRO A 458 16.90 -10.34 -23.55
CA PRO A 458 15.78 -10.28 -24.49
C PRO A 458 14.68 -9.31 -24.04
N GLY A 459 14.35 -9.31 -22.75
CA GLY A 459 13.33 -8.42 -22.16
C GLY A 459 13.69 -6.94 -22.28
N ARG A 460 14.97 -6.60 -22.06
CA ARG A 460 15.48 -5.23 -22.21
C ARG A 460 15.47 -4.79 -23.66
N THR A 461 15.91 -5.66 -24.57
CA THR A 461 15.92 -5.35 -25.99
C THR A 461 14.50 -5.16 -26.52
N LEU A 462 13.55 -5.99 -26.07
CA LEU A 462 12.14 -5.82 -26.40
C LEU A 462 11.55 -4.53 -25.83
N PHE A 463 11.90 -4.13 -24.60
CA PHE A 463 11.48 -2.84 -24.04
C PHE A 463 11.97 -1.68 -24.92
N GLU A 464 13.22 -1.75 -25.40
CA GLU A 464 13.76 -0.71 -26.27
C GLU A 464 13.13 -0.68 -27.66
N LEU A 465 12.81 -1.84 -28.23
CA LEU A 465 12.20 -1.97 -29.56
C LEU A 465 10.69 -1.68 -29.60
N LEU A 466 9.96 -2.09 -28.55
CA LEU A 466 8.49 -2.08 -28.54
C LEU A 466 7.91 -0.89 -27.78
N TRP A 467 8.56 -0.40 -26.72
CA TRP A 467 7.99 0.64 -25.89
C TRP A 467 8.31 2.04 -26.45
N PRO A 468 7.32 2.91 -26.71
CA PRO A 468 7.57 4.25 -27.22
C PRO A 468 8.34 5.14 -26.23
N ALA A 469 9.11 6.12 -26.73
CA ALA A 469 10.00 6.95 -25.91
C ALA A 469 9.27 7.64 -24.74
N LYS A 470 8.08 8.20 -24.99
CA LYS A 470 7.26 8.80 -23.94
C LYS A 470 6.78 7.79 -22.90
N LEU A 471 6.38 6.59 -23.31
CA LEU A 471 5.95 5.55 -22.36
C LEU A 471 7.12 4.97 -21.56
N LYS A 472 8.35 5.05 -22.07
CA LYS A 472 9.57 4.66 -21.32
C LYS A 472 9.81 5.56 -20.12
N GLU A 473 9.49 6.84 -20.23
CA GLU A 473 9.60 7.80 -19.12
C GLU A 473 8.60 7.47 -17.99
N HIS A 474 7.39 7.04 -18.36
CA HIS A 474 6.35 6.63 -17.41
C HIS A 474 6.62 5.27 -16.73
N SER A 475 7.51 4.42 -17.26
CA SER A 475 7.87 3.14 -16.63
C SER A 475 8.53 3.32 -15.26
N LEU A 476 9.12 4.51 -15.01
CA LEU A 476 9.74 4.86 -13.73
C LEU A 476 8.73 5.17 -12.62
N GLU A 477 7.46 5.37 -12.96
CA GLU A 477 6.41 5.83 -12.04
C GLU A 477 5.73 4.68 -11.28
N ASP A 478 6.04 3.42 -11.59
CA ASP A 478 5.45 2.24 -10.94
C ASP A 478 3.91 2.20 -10.94
N ARG A 479 3.28 2.79 -11.96
CA ARG A 479 1.81 2.81 -12.12
C ARG A 479 1.28 1.47 -12.63
N ASN A 480 0.13 1.05 -12.12
CA ASN A 480 -0.55 -0.14 -12.62
C ASN A 480 -0.96 0.06 -14.10
N LEU A 481 -0.66 -0.91 -14.96
CA LEU A 481 -0.92 -0.87 -16.39
C LEU A 481 -2.08 -1.78 -16.79
N ARG A 482 -3.03 -1.20 -17.52
CA ARG A 482 -4.08 -1.93 -18.23
C ARG A 482 -3.80 -1.87 -19.73
N LEU A 483 -3.28 -2.97 -20.26
CA LEU A 483 -2.95 -3.09 -21.68
C LEU A 483 -4.18 -3.56 -22.45
N VAL A 484 -4.74 -2.69 -23.29
CA VAL A 484 -5.88 -3.03 -24.15
C VAL A 484 -5.33 -3.45 -25.52
N LEU A 485 -5.35 -4.75 -25.79
CA LEU A 485 -4.65 -5.40 -26.88
C LEU A 485 -5.63 -5.90 -27.95
N ASP A 486 -5.18 -6.00 -29.20
CA ASP A 486 -5.85 -6.82 -30.21
C ASP A 486 -5.25 -8.24 -30.22
N ARG A 487 -5.84 -9.14 -31.01
CA ARG A 487 -5.38 -10.54 -31.10
C ARG A 487 -3.90 -10.66 -31.47
N ARG A 488 -3.34 -9.73 -32.26
CA ARG A 488 -1.94 -9.78 -32.72
C ARG A 488 -0.99 -9.22 -31.67
N SER A 489 -1.30 -8.08 -31.07
CA SER A 489 -0.48 -7.50 -29.99
C SER A 489 -0.54 -8.34 -28.72
N ALA A 490 -1.59 -9.14 -28.52
CA ALA A 490 -1.69 -10.09 -27.40
C ALA A 490 -0.62 -11.20 -27.41
N ALA A 491 -0.04 -11.55 -28.57
CA ALA A 491 1.00 -12.57 -28.63
C ALA A 491 2.35 -12.12 -28.02
N ILE A 492 2.53 -10.80 -27.83
CA ILE A 492 3.75 -10.24 -27.26
C ILE A 492 3.75 -10.45 -25.73
N PRO A 493 4.86 -10.92 -25.13
CA PRO A 493 5.00 -11.08 -23.68
C PRO A 493 5.34 -9.73 -23.02
N TRP A 494 4.35 -8.83 -22.92
CA TRP A 494 4.50 -7.49 -22.34
C TRP A 494 5.03 -7.49 -20.90
N GLU A 495 4.73 -8.55 -20.15
CA GLU A 495 5.17 -8.77 -18.77
C GLU A 495 6.69 -8.95 -18.65
N MET A 496 7.36 -9.31 -19.75
CA MET A 496 8.81 -9.50 -19.82
C MET A 496 9.57 -8.27 -20.29
N LEU A 497 8.88 -7.16 -20.54
CA LEU A 497 9.57 -5.90 -20.85
C LEU A 497 10.34 -5.43 -19.62
N ASP A 498 11.63 -5.17 -19.81
CA ASP A 498 12.54 -4.84 -18.72
C ASP A 498 13.07 -3.40 -18.85
N ASP A 499 12.67 -2.53 -17.92
CA ASP A 499 13.06 -1.12 -17.91
C ASP A 499 14.38 -0.84 -17.18
N ARG A 500 14.96 -1.85 -16.50
CA ARG A 500 16.22 -1.75 -15.73
C ARG A 500 17.41 -1.47 -16.66
N ARG A 501 18.31 -0.55 -16.29
CA ARG A 501 19.49 -0.17 -17.10
C ARG A 501 20.82 -0.50 -16.43
N PRO A 502 21.50 -1.58 -16.81
CA PRO A 502 22.86 -1.84 -16.35
C PRO A 502 23.81 -0.71 -16.81
N GLY A 503 24.52 -0.10 -15.87
CA GLY A 503 25.53 0.95 -16.12
C GLY A 503 25.07 2.41 -16.05
N GLN A 504 23.83 2.77 -16.41
CA GLN A 504 23.29 4.14 -16.20
C GLN A 504 22.68 4.31 -14.81
N ASP A 505 22.08 3.25 -14.27
CA ASP A 505 21.48 3.27 -12.94
C ASP A 505 22.48 2.91 -11.82
N ALA A 506 23.78 2.80 -12.16
CA ALA A 506 24.89 2.55 -11.25
C ALA A 506 24.68 1.35 -10.29
N PHE A 507 24.23 0.23 -10.85
CA PHE A 507 23.96 -1.00 -10.12
C PHE A 507 25.10 -2.01 -10.28
N ASP A 508 25.70 -2.42 -9.17
CA ASP A 508 26.39 -3.72 -9.09
C ASP A 508 25.38 -4.86 -9.38
N GLU A 509 25.88 -6.03 -9.78
CA GLU A 509 25.07 -7.25 -10.04
C GLU A 509 24.07 -7.54 -8.90
N GLY A 510 24.45 -7.27 -7.65
CA GLY A 510 23.57 -7.41 -6.48
C GLY A 510 22.36 -6.47 -6.46
N VAL A 511 22.48 -5.23 -6.96
CA VAL A 511 21.37 -4.24 -6.95
C VAL A 511 20.44 -4.44 -8.14
N LEU A 512 20.98 -4.89 -9.27
CA LEU A 512 20.18 -5.32 -10.43
C LEU A 512 19.29 -6.52 -10.08
N MET A 513 19.82 -7.46 -9.27
CA MET A 513 19.08 -8.61 -8.75
C MET A 513 18.11 -8.25 -7.62
N ALA A 514 18.41 -7.21 -6.82
CA ALA A 514 17.49 -6.68 -5.80
C ALA A 514 16.35 -5.83 -6.40
N THR A 515 16.59 -5.18 -7.55
CA THR A 515 15.58 -4.38 -8.26
C THR A 515 14.63 -5.29 -9.02
N LYS A 516 13.39 -5.37 -8.51
CA LYS A 516 12.32 -6.18 -9.09
C LYS A 516 12.01 -5.72 -10.54
N PRO A 517 11.67 -6.63 -11.46
CA PRO A 517 11.25 -6.29 -12.81
C PRO A 517 9.89 -5.57 -12.82
N PRO A 518 9.56 -4.80 -13.88
CA PRO A 518 8.33 -3.99 -13.99
C PRO A 518 7.03 -4.70 -13.58
N ALA A 519 6.74 -5.86 -14.16
CA ALA A 519 5.49 -6.59 -13.89
C ALA A 519 5.40 -7.20 -12.47
N VAL A 520 6.46 -7.07 -11.67
CA VAL A 520 6.51 -7.40 -10.24
C VAL A 520 6.44 -6.12 -9.37
N ARG A 521 7.02 -5.01 -9.83
CA ARG A 521 6.93 -3.70 -9.15
C ARG A 521 5.49 -3.20 -9.09
N TYR A 522 4.75 -3.31 -10.19
CA TYR A 522 3.38 -2.84 -10.36
C TYR A 522 2.48 -3.84 -11.09
N GLY A 523 1.16 -3.64 -10.98
CA GLY A 523 0.17 -4.50 -11.61
C GLY A 523 0.16 -4.33 -13.13
N VAL A 524 0.22 -5.43 -13.88
CA VAL A 524 0.07 -5.43 -15.35
C VAL A 524 -1.03 -6.41 -15.72
N LEU A 525 -2.10 -5.91 -16.31
CA LEU A 525 -3.26 -6.69 -16.76
C LEU A 525 -3.55 -6.42 -18.24
N ARG A 526 -4.12 -7.42 -18.90
CA ARG A 526 -4.54 -7.37 -20.30
C ARG A 526 -6.05 -7.25 -20.42
N GLN A 527 -6.51 -6.52 -21.42
CA GLN A 527 -7.89 -6.54 -21.90
C GLN A 527 -7.87 -6.69 -23.42
N LEU A 528 -8.89 -7.31 -23.99
CA LEU A 528 -8.98 -7.52 -25.42
C LEU A 528 -9.93 -6.51 -26.06
N ILE A 529 -9.53 -5.94 -27.19
CA ILE A 529 -10.41 -5.22 -28.10
C ILE A 529 -11.30 -6.25 -28.80
N SER A 530 -12.43 -6.59 -28.18
CA SER A 530 -13.36 -7.58 -28.72
C SER A 530 -14.02 -7.08 -30.01
N GLN A 531 -14.03 -7.93 -31.04
CA GLN A 531 -14.73 -7.68 -32.31
C GLN A 531 -16.13 -8.32 -32.35
N ARG A 532 -16.51 -9.09 -31.33
CA ARG A 532 -17.81 -9.78 -31.24
C ARG A 532 -18.76 -9.03 -30.31
N GLN A 533 -20.05 -8.97 -30.67
CA GLN A 533 -21.08 -8.42 -29.77
C GLN A 533 -21.14 -9.26 -28.50
N ARG A 534 -21.14 -8.60 -27.34
CA ARG A 534 -21.12 -9.24 -26.03
C ARG A 534 -22.35 -10.15 -25.87
N PRO A 535 -22.17 -11.46 -25.61
CA PRO A 535 -23.29 -12.32 -25.25
C PRO A 535 -24.01 -11.77 -24.01
N ALA A 536 -25.33 -11.84 -23.98
CA ALA A 536 -26.10 -11.45 -22.79
C ALA A 536 -25.72 -12.35 -21.61
N ARG A 537 -25.27 -11.77 -20.50
CA ARG A 537 -24.91 -12.52 -19.30
C ARG A 537 -26.16 -13.23 -18.77
N PRO A 538 -26.14 -14.56 -18.56
CA PRO A 538 -27.25 -15.25 -17.92
C PRO A 538 -27.51 -14.65 -16.53
N ARG A 539 -28.79 -14.43 -16.18
CA ARG A 539 -29.17 -14.06 -14.81
C ARG A 539 -28.91 -15.25 -13.88
N ARG A 540 -28.18 -15.00 -12.80
CA ARG A 540 -27.74 -16.04 -11.85
C ARG A 540 -28.86 -16.45 -10.90
N GLY A 541 -28.91 -17.75 -10.63
CA GLY A 541 -29.62 -18.37 -9.52
C GLY A 541 -29.15 -19.81 -9.38
N GLY A 542 -28.21 -20.08 -8.46
CA GLY A 542 -27.61 -21.41 -8.29
C GLY A 542 -26.33 -21.40 -7.43
N GLY A 543 -25.90 -22.58 -6.97
CA GLY A 543 -24.68 -22.79 -6.18
C GLY A 543 -23.38 -22.53 -6.95
N ARG A 544 -22.27 -22.40 -6.22
CA ARG A 544 -20.92 -22.13 -6.77
C ARG A 544 -20.27 -23.43 -7.25
N PHE A 545 -19.90 -23.53 -8.52
CA PHE A 545 -19.32 -24.75 -9.10
C PHE A 545 -17.95 -24.49 -9.72
N ALA A 546 -16.98 -25.37 -9.44
CA ALA A 546 -15.66 -25.30 -10.07
C ALA A 546 -15.24 -26.65 -10.66
N LEU A 547 -14.58 -26.61 -11.81
CA LEU A 547 -13.97 -27.77 -12.46
C LEU A 547 -12.45 -27.64 -12.39
N VAL A 548 -11.78 -28.62 -11.80
CA VAL A 548 -10.33 -28.64 -11.63
C VAL A 548 -9.76 -29.88 -12.32
N ILE A 549 -8.93 -29.65 -13.33
CA ILE A 549 -8.28 -30.67 -14.15
C ILE A 549 -6.76 -30.59 -13.93
N GLY A 550 -6.11 -31.69 -13.57
CA GLY A 550 -4.66 -31.75 -13.33
C GLY A 550 -4.03 -33.00 -13.96
N ASP A 551 -3.02 -32.82 -14.82
CA ASP A 551 -2.34 -33.88 -15.59
C ASP A 551 -3.28 -35.00 -16.06
N PRO A 552 -4.17 -34.76 -17.04
CA PRO A 552 -5.10 -35.79 -17.51
C PRO A 552 -4.37 -36.96 -18.18
N ARG A 553 -4.41 -38.15 -17.56
CA ARG A 553 -3.66 -39.35 -18.02
C ARG A 553 -4.51 -40.58 -18.30
N GLY A 554 -5.76 -40.63 -17.83
CA GLY A 554 -6.63 -41.82 -17.89
C GLY A 554 -6.99 -42.32 -19.29
N GLY A 555 -6.47 -41.70 -20.35
CA GLY A 555 -6.60 -42.09 -21.76
C GLY A 555 -5.29 -42.54 -22.44
N GLY A 556 -4.20 -42.79 -21.71
CA GLY A 556 -2.94 -43.31 -22.26
C GLY A 556 -2.09 -42.26 -22.98
N SER A 557 -1.92 -41.09 -22.38
CA SER A 557 -1.09 -40.00 -22.94
C SER A 557 0.33 -40.48 -23.27
N PRO A 558 0.87 -40.17 -24.47
CA PRO A 558 2.25 -40.51 -24.84
C PRO A 558 3.29 -39.64 -24.14
N LEU A 559 2.86 -38.59 -23.42
CA LEU A 559 3.72 -37.62 -22.75
C LEU A 559 4.05 -38.04 -21.30
N ALA A 560 5.19 -37.58 -20.81
CA ALA A 560 5.68 -37.85 -19.46
C ALA A 560 4.70 -37.32 -18.38
N PRO A 561 4.59 -37.99 -17.22
CA PRO A 561 3.76 -37.52 -16.11
C PRO A 561 4.26 -36.20 -15.52
N LEU A 562 3.31 -35.38 -15.06
CA LEU A 562 3.51 -34.06 -14.47
C LEU A 562 3.00 -34.03 -13.01
N PRO A 563 3.76 -34.59 -12.05
CA PRO A 563 3.37 -34.56 -10.64
C PRO A 563 3.27 -33.13 -10.07
N GLY A 564 3.91 -32.12 -10.68
CA GLY A 564 3.67 -30.71 -10.36
C GLY A 564 2.25 -30.26 -10.65
N ALA A 565 1.71 -30.61 -11.82
CA ALA A 565 0.37 -30.27 -12.25
C ALA A 565 -0.71 -30.95 -11.39
N GLU A 566 -0.48 -32.21 -10.99
CA GLU A 566 -1.37 -32.90 -10.04
C GLU A 566 -1.41 -32.18 -8.68
N ARG A 567 -0.25 -31.80 -8.13
CA ARG A 567 -0.16 -31.06 -6.85
C ARG A 567 -0.80 -29.68 -6.91
N GLU A 568 -0.66 -28.97 -8.04
CA GLU A 568 -1.32 -27.68 -8.26
C GLU A 568 -2.84 -27.82 -8.27
N ALA A 569 -3.36 -28.78 -9.03
CA ALA A 569 -4.78 -29.07 -9.10
C ALA A 569 -5.35 -29.44 -7.71
N GLU A 570 -4.64 -30.26 -6.94
CA GLU A 570 -5.06 -30.60 -5.56
C GLU A 570 -5.11 -29.37 -4.64
N ALA A 571 -4.09 -28.51 -4.69
CA ALA A 571 -4.02 -27.31 -3.87
C ALA A 571 -5.11 -26.29 -4.23
N VAL A 572 -5.36 -26.08 -5.52
CA VAL A 572 -6.42 -25.18 -6.00
C VAL A 572 -7.81 -25.72 -5.66
N ALA A 573 -8.03 -27.03 -5.80
CA ALA A 573 -9.29 -27.65 -5.40
C ALA A 573 -9.59 -27.45 -3.91
N ALA A 574 -8.59 -27.61 -3.04
CA ALA A 574 -8.75 -27.37 -1.60
C ALA A 574 -9.14 -25.90 -1.30
N LEU A 575 -8.46 -24.92 -1.89
CA LEU A 575 -8.75 -23.49 -1.70
C LEU A 575 -10.16 -23.11 -2.17
N LEU A 576 -10.63 -23.71 -3.26
CA LEU A 576 -11.98 -23.47 -3.78
C LEU A 576 -13.06 -24.11 -2.88
N GLU A 577 -12.82 -25.32 -2.38
CA GLU A 577 -13.73 -25.98 -1.44
C GLU A 577 -13.84 -25.20 -0.12
N GLU A 578 -12.72 -24.71 0.42
CA GLU A 578 -12.69 -23.83 1.60
C GLU A 578 -13.49 -22.54 1.37
N ALA A 579 -13.48 -22.02 0.14
CA ALA A 579 -14.25 -20.84 -0.27
C ALA A 579 -15.74 -21.14 -0.60
N GLY A 580 -16.20 -22.37 -0.36
CA GLY A 580 -17.59 -22.79 -0.52
C GLY A 580 -17.98 -23.19 -1.95
N TYR A 581 -17.03 -23.51 -2.83
CA TYR A 581 -17.32 -24.06 -4.16
C TYR A 581 -17.55 -25.58 -4.10
N SER A 582 -18.51 -26.07 -4.89
CA SER A 582 -18.64 -27.48 -5.21
C SER A 582 -17.65 -27.81 -6.34
N VAL A 583 -16.54 -28.45 -5.97
CA VAL A 583 -15.42 -28.74 -6.89
C VAL A 583 -15.53 -30.14 -7.48
N MET A 584 -15.43 -30.25 -8.80
CA MET A 584 -15.23 -31.50 -9.53
C MET A 584 -13.74 -31.66 -9.87
N ARG A 585 -13.11 -32.71 -9.34
CA ARG A 585 -11.68 -32.99 -9.51
C ARG A 585 -11.47 -34.09 -10.56
N LEU A 586 -10.74 -33.79 -11.62
CA LEU A 586 -10.28 -34.74 -12.63
C LEU A 586 -8.75 -34.68 -12.67
N ILE A 587 -8.08 -35.54 -11.90
CA ILE A 587 -6.62 -35.47 -11.71
C ILE A 587 -5.95 -36.82 -12.03
N GLY A 588 -4.84 -36.80 -12.76
CA GLY A 588 -4.00 -37.97 -13.06
C GLY A 588 -4.73 -39.05 -13.85
N GLU A 589 -4.59 -40.30 -13.42
CA GLU A 589 -5.23 -41.48 -14.04
C GLU A 589 -6.77 -41.47 -13.94
N ALA A 590 -7.34 -40.68 -13.02
CA ALA A 590 -8.80 -40.54 -12.89
C ALA A 590 -9.39 -39.64 -13.98
N ALA A 591 -8.58 -38.78 -14.61
CA ALA A 591 -9.01 -37.88 -15.68
C ALA A 591 -8.90 -38.56 -17.04
N ARG A 592 -10.00 -39.18 -17.50
CA ARG A 592 -10.09 -39.71 -18.86
C ARG A 592 -10.56 -38.61 -19.83
N PRO A 593 -10.06 -38.56 -21.08
CA PRO A 593 -10.44 -37.53 -22.05
C PRO A 593 -11.95 -37.32 -22.20
N GLN A 594 -12.71 -38.43 -22.31
CA GLN A 594 -14.17 -38.38 -22.42
C GLN A 594 -14.87 -37.81 -21.18
N ASP A 595 -14.30 -38.05 -19.98
CA ASP A 595 -14.87 -37.56 -18.72
C ASP A 595 -14.58 -36.06 -18.56
N VAL A 596 -13.39 -35.61 -18.98
CA VAL A 596 -13.03 -34.18 -19.03
C VAL A 596 -13.97 -33.43 -19.97
N VAL A 597 -14.10 -33.88 -21.22
CA VAL A 597 -15.01 -33.23 -22.18
C VAL A 597 -16.45 -33.27 -21.68
N SER A 598 -16.92 -34.41 -21.16
CA SER A 598 -18.28 -34.51 -20.60
C SER A 598 -18.50 -33.56 -19.42
N ALA A 599 -17.51 -33.42 -18.52
CA ALA A 599 -17.59 -32.51 -17.38
C ALA A 599 -17.71 -31.04 -17.82
N MET A 600 -16.86 -30.61 -18.77
CA MET A 600 -16.88 -29.25 -19.30
C MET A 600 -18.25 -28.85 -19.88
N TYR A 601 -18.96 -29.79 -20.51
CA TYR A 601 -20.27 -29.58 -21.13
C TYR A 601 -21.47 -29.95 -20.24
N SER A 602 -21.24 -30.53 -19.06
CA SER A 602 -22.31 -31.03 -18.19
C SER A 602 -23.14 -29.92 -17.53
N ARG A 603 -22.55 -28.73 -17.34
CA ARG A 603 -23.15 -27.59 -16.63
C ARG A 603 -22.38 -26.30 -16.89
N SER A 604 -22.93 -25.21 -16.36
CA SER A 604 -22.21 -23.95 -16.18
C SER A 604 -21.22 -24.04 -15.02
N TRP A 605 -19.98 -23.63 -15.26
CA TRP A 605 -18.92 -23.56 -14.25
C TRP A 605 -18.62 -22.10 -13.93
N ASP A 606 -18.45 -21.76 -12.66
CA ASP A 606 -17.96 -20.43 -12.26
C ASP A 606 -16.45 -20.35 -12.47
N VAL A 607 -15.74 -21.42 -12.12
CA VAL A 607 -14.28 -21.53 -12.22
C VAL A 607 -13.88 -22.78 -12.99
N ILE A 608 -12.99 -22.63 -13.96
CA ILE A 608 -12.31 -23.75 -14.62
C ILE A 608 -10.81 -23.60 -14.41
N HIS A 609 -10.17 -24.60 -13.80
CA HIS A 609 -8.73 -24.68 -13.65
C HIS A 609 -8.20 -25.88 -14.45
N VAL A 610 -7.17 -25.66 -15.28
CA VAL A 610 -6.54 -26.70 -16.08
C VAL A 610 -5.03 -26.62 -15.93
N ALA A 611 -4.42 -27.67 -15.39
CA ALA A 611 -2.98 -27.85 -15.28
C ALA A 611 -2.55 -29.09 -16.10
N GLY A 612 -1.65 -28.94 -17.07
CA GLY A 612 -1.26 -30.07 -17.94
C GLY A 612 -0.29 -29.72 -19.07
N HIS A 613 -0.22 -30.58 -20.09
CA HIS A 613 0.62 -30.36 -21.27
C HIS A 613 -0.10 -29.49 -22.31
N GLY A 614 0.55 -28.45 -22.80
CA GLY A 614 0.11 -27.63 -23.92
C GLY A 614 0.98 -27.91 -25.14
N VAL A 615 0.34 -28.01 -26.30
CA VAL A 615 1.00 -28.35 -27.56
C VAL A 615 0.59 -27.38 -28.67
N ALA A 616 1.55 -27.08 -29.55
CA ALA A 616 1.35 -26.27 -30.74
C ALA A 616 1.74 -27.09 -31.98
N ASP A 617 0.92 -27.01 -33.02
CA ASP A 617 1.08 -27.73 -34.30
C ASP A 617 1.35 -29.24 -34.14
N TRP A 618 0.70 -29.87 -33.14
CA TRP A 618 0.94 -31.25 -32.77
C TRP A 618 0.19 -32.22 -33.68
N ALA A 619 0.96 -33.07 -34.35
CA ALA A 619 0.48 -34.17 -35.16
C ALA A 619 1.10 -35.49 -34.63
N PRO A 620 0.41 -36.22 -33.73
CA PRO A 620 0.96 -37.44 -33.12
C PRO A 620 1.26 -38.53 -34.15
N THR A 621 0.54 -38.54 -35.27
CA THR A 621 0.94 -39.30 -36.47
C THR A 621 1.06 -38.38 -37.69
N PRO A 622 1.92 -38.71 -38.68
CA PRO A 622 2.06 -37.92 -39.91
C PRO A 622 0.78 -37.82 -40.77
N ALA A 623 -0.24 -38.60 -40.44
CA ALA A 623 -1.55 -38.60 -41.12
C ALA A 623 -2.56 -37.65 -40.45
N ASP A 624 -2.30 -37.19 -39.23
CA ASP A 624 -3.20 -36.32 -38.48
C ASP A 624 -2.96 -34.85 -38.84
N PRO A 625 -4.03 -34.02 -38.88
CA PRO A 625 -3.85 -32.58 -38.99
C PRO A 625 -3.14 -32.03 -37.74
N PRO A 626 -2.25 -31.03 -37.88
CA PRO A 626 -1.62 -30.38 -36.73
C PRO A 626 -2.69 -29.69 -35.89
N ARG A 627 -2.66 -29.91 -34.57
CA ARG A 627 -3.60 -29.34 -33.60
C ARG A 627 -2.88 -28.58 -32.49
N THR A 628 -3.55 -27.58 -31.96
CA THR A 628 -2.99 -26.65 -30.98
C THR A 628 -3.95 -26.52 -29.80
N GLY A 629 -3.48 -26.84 -28.59
CA GLY A 629 -4.34 -26.88 -27.41
C GLY A 629 -3.74 -27.64 -26.23
N ILE A 630 -4.58 -28.14 -25.33
CA ILE A 630 -4.17 -28.81 -24.08
C ILE A 630 -4.34 -30.33 -24.24
N VAL A 631 -3.31 -31.11 -23.99
CA VAL A 631 -3.36 -32.57 -24.15
C VAL A 631 -4.18 -33.21 -23.04
N LEU A 632 -5.15 -34.04 -23.42
CA LEU A 632 -6.01 -34.81 -22.52
C LEU A 632 -5.66 -36.31 -22.48
N GLY A 633 -5.03 -36.87 -23.53
CA GLY A 633 -4.77 -38.31 -23.65
C GLY A 633 -4.36 -38.75 -25.05
N ALA A 634 -4.69 -39.98 -25.44
CA ALA A 634 -4.46 -40.50 -26.80
C ALA A 634 -5.64 -40.19 -27.76
N PRO A 635 -5.39 -40.14 -29.09
CA PRO A 635 -6.43 -39.87 -30.08
C PRO A 635 -7.67 -40.77 -29.92
N PRO A 636 -8.90 -40.28 -30.22
CA PRO A 636 -9.21 -39.05 -30.97
C PRO A 636 -9.61 -37.82 -30.12
N LEU A 637 -9.72 -37.94 -28.79
CA LEU A 637 -10.07 -36.84 -27.87
C LEU A 637 -8.83 -36.32 -27.12
N ASP A 638 -7.69 -36.36 -27.78
CA ASP A 638 -6.37 -36.10 -27.20
C ASP A 638 -6.05 -34.63 -26.97
N VAL A 639 -6.77 -33.69 -27.57
CA VAL A 639 -6.51 -32.24 -27.42
C VAL A 639 -7.79 -31.47 -27.12
N LEU A 640 -7.74 -30.64 -26.09
CA LEU A 640 -8.69 -29.57 -25.81
C LEU A 640 -8.25 -28.31 -26.57
N GLU A 641 -8.86 -28.12 -27.74
CA GLU A 641 -8.59 -27.00 -28.66
C GLU A 641 -9.38 -25.75 -28.28
N ALA A 642 -8.96 -24.58 -28.78
CA ALA A 642 -9.60 -23.31 -28.48
C ALA A 642 -11.06 -23.26 -28.97
N GLU A 643 -11.35 -23.91 -30.09
CA GLU A 643 -12.69 -24.06 -30.66
C GLU A 643 -13.64 -24.85 -29.76
N LEU A 644 -13.11 -25.82 -29.00
CA LEU A 644 -13.89 -26.60 -28.04
C LEU A 644 -14.16 -25.79 -26.76
N LEU A 645 -13.24 -24.91 -26.36
CA LEU A 645 -13.47 -23.94 -25.28
C LEU A 645 -14.49 -22.86 -25.68
N ALA A 646 -14.48 -22.43 -26.94
CA ALA A 646 -15.42 -21.44 -27.46
C ALA A 646 -16.88 -21.93 -27.52
N GLN A 647 -17.08 -23.25 -27.48
CA GLN A 647 -18.40 -23.90 -27.56
C GLN A 647 -19.00 -24.25 -26.19
N LEU A 648 -18.37 -23.83 -25.09
CA LEU A 648 -18.91 -24.06 -23.75
C LEU A 648 -20.36 -23.56 -23.63
N PRO A 649 -21.28 -24.30 -22.97
CA PRO A 649 -22.69 -23.93 -22.86
C PRO A 649 -22.93 -22.54 -22.25
N SER A 650 -22.02 -22.13 -21.36
CA SER A 650 -21.97 -20.79 -20.78
C SER A 650 -20.52 -20.44 -20.46
N ALA A 651 -20.11 -19.20 -20.72
CA ALA A 651 -18.78 -18.75 -20.36
C ALA A 651 -18.58 -18.74 -18.82
N PRO A 652 -17.48 -19.34 -18.32
CA PRO A 652 -17.12 -19.28 -16.91
C PRO A 652 -16.73 -17.86 -16.48
N ASP A 653 -16.80 -17.55 -15.18
CA ASP A 653 -16.34 -16.26 -14.67
C ASP A 653 -14.83 -16.17 -14.70
N PHE A 654 -14.16 -17.25 -14.30
CA PHE A 654 -12.71 -17.32 -14.20
C PHE A 654 -12.15 -18.61 -14.81
N VAL A 655 -11.12 -18.48 -15.65
CA VAL A 655 -10.38 -19.63 -16.16
C VAL A 655 -8.89 -19.47 -15.87
N PHE A 656 -8.27 -20.52 -15.35
CA PHE A 656 -6.84 -20.61 -15.13
C PHE A 656 -6.25 -21.76 -15.97
N LEU A 657 -5.40 -21.43 -16.94
CA LEU A 657 -4.76 -22.36 -17.87
C LEU A 657 -3.26 -22.40 -17.63
N ASN A 658 -2.81 -23.43 -16.93
CA ASN A 658 -1.40 -23.69 -16.68
C ASN A 658 -0.91 -24.89 -17.48
N CYS A 659 -0.69 -24.67 -18.77
CA CYS A 659 -0.53 -25.75 -19.73
C CYS A 659 0.92 -25.85 -20.26
N CYS A 660 1.92 -25.49 -19.46
CA CYS A 660 3.31 -25.41 -19.93
C CYS A 660 4.32 -25.98 -18.91
N TYR A 661 4.03 -27.09 -18.25
CA TYR A 661 5.02 -27.69 -17.33
C TYR A 661 6.27 -28.22 -18.05
N LEU A 662 7.43 -28.07 -17.41
CA LEU A 662 8.72 -28.61 -17.85
C LEU A 662 8.82 -30.13 -17.57
N GLY A 663 8.03 -30.94 -18.26
CA GLY A 663 8.33 -32.37 -18.40
C GLY A 663 9.60 -32.54 -19.25
N GLN A 664 10.42 -33.57 -19.01
CA GLN A 664 11.58 -33.89 -19.86
C GLN A 664 11.09 -34.26 -21.28
N ILE A 665 10.94 -33.27 -22.15
CA ILE A 665 10.60 -33.46 -23.57
C ILE A 665 11.82 -34.10 -24.24
N GLY A 666 11.64 -35.29 -24.80
CA GLY A 666 12.72 -36.01 -25.47
C GLY A 666 13.24 -35.25 -26.70
N PRO A 667 14.47 -35.53 -27.17
CA PRO A 667 15.10 -34.83 -28.30
C PRO A 667 14.31 -34.92 -29.63
N ARG A 668 13.35 -35.85 -29.75
CA ARG A 668 12.45 -35.95 -30.92
C ARG A 668 11.34 -34.90 -30.94
N ASP A 669 10.96 -34.38 -29.78
CA ASP A 669 9.76 -33.56 -29.60
C ASP A 669 10.10 -32.08 -29.30
N GLN A 670 11.37 -31.70 -29.47
CA GLN A 670 11.86 -30.32 -29.28
C GLN A 670 11.17 -29.28 -30.19
N HIS A 671 10.62 -29.71 -31.33
CA HIS A 671 9.87 -28.82 -32.23
C HIS A 671 8.57 -28.29 -31.59
N LEU A 672 8.01 -29.00 -30.59
CA LEU A 672 6.83 -28.58 -29.81
C LEU A 672 7.13 -27.43 -28.81
N LEU A 673 8.38 -26.97 -28.73
CA LEU A 673 8.79 -25.82 -27.91
C LEU A 673 8.66 -24.48 -28.66
N GLN A 674 8.36 -24.48 -29.96
CA GLN A 674 8.26 -23.26 -30.78
C GLN A 674 6.90 -22.54 -30.58
N ASP A 675 6.93 -21.22 -30.43
CA ASP A 675 5.79 -20.26 -30.38
C ASP A 675 4.73 -20.43 -29.27
N ARG A 676 5.15 -20.80 -28.04
CA ARG A 676 4.26 -20.91 -26.87
C ARG A 676 3.51 -19.63 -26.45
N PRO A 677 4.10 -18.42 -26.54
CA PRO A 677 3.37 -17.19 -26.19
C PRO A 677 2.16 -16.93 -27.09
N GLY A 678 2.23 -17.33 -28.37
CA GLY A 678 1.13 -17.27 -29.31
C GLY A 678 -0.01 -18.25 -28.98
N LEU A 679 0.33 -19.48 -28.54
CA LEU A 679 -0.66 -20.46 -28.08
C LEU A 679 -1.45 -19.95 -26.87
N ALA A 680 -0.78 -19.45 -25.82
CA ALA A 680 -1.45 -18.94 -24.63
C ALA A 680 -2.35 -17.74 -24.93
N ALA A 681 -1.87 -16.82 -25.78
CA ALA A 681 -2.68 -15.72 -26.27
C ALA A 681 -3.91 -16.21 -27.03
N SER A 682 -3.79 -17.22 -27.90
CA SER A 682 -4.92 -17.75 -28.67
C SER A 682 -6.02 -18.35 -27.80
N LEU A 683 -5.67 -19.18 -26.79
CA LEU A 683 -6.64 -19.79 -25.87
C LEU A 683 -7.30 -18.74 -24.98
N ALA A 684 -6.53 -17.80 -24.42
CA ALA A 684 -7.06 -16.75 -23.56
C ALA A 684 -7.97 -15.78 -24.33
N VAL A 685 -7.59 -15.43 -25.55
CA VAL A 685 -8.39 -14.59 -26.45
C VAL A 685 -9.74 -15.24 -26.75
N GLU A 686 -9.77 -16.52 -27.14
CA GLU A 686 -11.05 -17.19 -27.44
C GLU A 686 -11.96 -17.27 -26.21
N LEU A 687 -11.42 -17.53 -25.01
CA LEU A 687 -12.20 -17.55 -23.76
C LEU A 687 -12.79 -16.18 -23.41
N ILE A 688 -12.01 -15.11 -23.55
CA ILE A 688 -12.48 -13.73 -23.33
C ILE A 688 -13.53 -13.35 -24.39
N GLU A 689 -13.31 -13.67 -25.66
CA GLU A 689 -14.28 -13.43 -26.75
C GLU A 689 -15.58 -14.23 -26.57
N SER A 690 -15.50 -15.41 -25.94
CA SER A 690 -16.65 -16.25 -25.58
C SER A 690 -17.43 -15.71 -24.38
N GLY A 691 -16.88 -14.72 -23.65
CA GLY A 691 -17.56 -14.01 -22.57
C GLY A 691 -17.01 -14.28 -21.16
N CYS A 692 -15.85 -14.91 -21.04
CA CYS A 692 -15.19 -15.08 -19.74
C CYS A 692 -14.79 -13.73 -19.14
N SER A 693 -14.94 -13.57 -17.81
CA SER A 693 -14.69 -12.28 -17.15
C SER A 693 -13.21 -12.05 -16.85
N ALA A 694 -12.49 -13.12 -16.51
CA ALA A 694 -11.05 -13.10 -16.31
C ALA A 694 -10.41 -14.45 -16.69
N VAL A 695 -9.25 -14.39 -17.34
CA VAL A 695 -8.49 -15.57 -17.77
C VAL A 695 -7.02 -15.38 -17.41
N VAL A 696 -6.40 -16.40 -16.83
CA VAL A 696 -4.94 -16.48 -16.66
C VAL A 696 -4.43 -17.62 -17.53
N ALA A 697 -3.45 -17.33 -18.39
CA ALA A 697 -2.83 -18.34 -19.24
C ALA A 697 -1.30 -18.27 -19.14
N CYS A 698 -0.66 -19.43 -19.01
CA CYS A 698 0.79 -19.53 -18.98
C CYS A 698 1.38 -19.50 -20.41
N GLY A 699 2.27 -18.54 -20.67
CA GLY A 699 2.81 -18.23 -21.99
C GLY A 699 4.00 -19.09 -22.45
N TRP A 700 4.71 -19.77 -21.55
CA TRP A 700 5.84 -20.65 -21.89
C TRP A 700 6.13 -21.62 -20.75
N ALA A 701 7.20 -22.43 -20.90
CA ALA A 701 7.56 -23.45 -19.94
C ALA A 701 7.78 -22.89 -18.52
N VAL A 702 7.15 -23.47 -17.49
CA VAL A 702 7.27 -23.00 -16.09
C VAL A 702 7.79 -24.09 -15.16
N ASP A 703 8.47 -23.66 -14.09
CA ASP A 703 8.88 -24.52 -12.97
C ASP A 703 7.67 -24.93 -12.13
N ASP A 704 7.58 -26.22 -11.80
CA ASP A 704 6.49 -26.82 -11.03
C ASP A 704 6.27 -26.13 -9.67
N GLY A 705 7.36 -25.75 -8.97
CA GLY A 705 7.29 -25.14 -7.64
C GLY A 705 6.84 -23.68 -7.71
N ALA A 706 7.42 -22.92 -8.64
CA ALA A 706 7.06 -21.52 -8.90
C ALA A 706 5.62 -21.38 -9.40
N ALA A 707 5.18 -22.32 -10.25
CA ALA A 707 3.82 -22.40 -10.78
C ALA A 707 2.79 -22.66 -9.67
N LEU A 708 3.06 -23.66 -8.83
CA LEU A 708 2.22 -23.95 -7.66
C LEU A 708 2.11 -22.73 -6.73
N ASN A 709 3.21 -22.02 -6.49
CA ASN A 709 3.19 -20.82 -5.64
C ASN A 709 2.33 -19.72 -6.25
N PHE A 710 2.46 -19.48 -7.56
CA PHE A 710 1.65 -18.49 -8.27
C PHE A 710 0.15 -18.81 -8.15
N ALA A 711 -0.24 -20.03 -8.48
CA ALA A 711 -1.63 -20.48 -8.43
C ALA A 711 -2.19 -20.38 -7.00
N ARG A 712 -1.46 -20.86 -5.99
CA ARG A 712 -1.90 -20.80 -4.58
C ARG A 712 -2.10 -19.38 -4.10
N THR A 713 -1.14 -18.48 -4.35
CA THR A 713 -1.26 -17.08 -3.94
C THR A 713 -2.43 -16.39 -4.65
N LEU A 714 -2.60 -16.63 -5.96
CA LEU A 714 -3.69 -16.02 -6.72
C LEU A 714 -5.07 -16.47 -6.22
N TYR A 715 -5.27 -17.79 -6.04
CA TYR A 715 -6.55 -18.32 -5.58
C TYR A 715 -6.85 -17.94 -4.12
N ALA A 716 -5.85 -17.92 -3.24
CA ALA A 716 -6.05 -17.47 -1.86
C ALA A 716 -6.54 -16.01 -1.81
N GLU A 717 -5.92 -15.11 -2.59
CA GLU A 717 -6.31 -13.70 -2.67
C GLU A 717 -7.70 -13.53 -3.31
N LEU A 718 -7.98 -14.20 -4.43
CA LEU A 718 -9.27 -14.12 -5.12
C LEU A 718 -10.44 -14.68 -4.30
N CYS A 719 -10.23 -15.80 -3.61
CA CYS A 719 -11.21 -16.38 -2.69
C CYS A 719 -11.37 -15.52 -1.43
N GLY A 720 -10.31 -14.83 -1.01
CA GLY A 720 -10.32 -13.88 0.11
C GLY A 720 -11.02 -12.54 -0.18
N GLY A 721 -11.46 -12.30 -1.42
CA GLY A 721 -12.17 -11.08 -1.82
C GLY A 721 -11.29 -9.97 -2.38
N THR A 722 -9.98 -10.21 -2.53
CA THR A 722 -9.05 -9.27 -3.18
C THR A 722 -9.38 -9.17 -4.68
N ASN A 723 -9.29 -7.96 -5.23
CA ASN A 723 -9.53 -7.74 -6.65
C ASN A 723 -8.44 -8.37 -7.54
N PHE A 724 -8.79 -8.74 -8.76
CA PHE A 724 -7.93 -9.46 -9.69
C PHE A 724 -6.60 -8.77 -9.98
N GLY A 725 -6.60 -7.44 -10.10
CA GLY A 725 -5.39 -6.66 -10.34
C GLY A 725 -4.38 -6.79 -9.21
N GLN A 726 -4.82 -6.66 -7.97
CA GLN A 726 -3.97 -6.81 -6.79
C GLN A 726 -3.55 -8.26 -6.58
N SER A 727 -4.45 -9.22 -6.77
CA SER A 727 -4.16 -10.65 -6.63
C SER A 727 -3.07 -11.11 -7.62
N VAL A 728 -3.12 -10.66 -8.88
CA VAL A 728 -2.09 -10.98 -9.88
C VAL A 728 -0.74 -10.37 -9.51
N ARG A 729 -0.71 -9.10 -9.07
CA ARG A 729 0.55 -8.45 -8.64
C ARG A 729 1.19 -9.19 -7.48
N ARG A 730 0.41 -9.51 -6.44
CA ARG A 730 0.90 -10.27 -5.26
C ARG A 730 1.38 -11.66 -5.64
N ALA A 731 0.68 -12.36 -6.54
CA ALA A 731 1.11 -13.66 -7.04
C ALA A 731 2.45 -13.57 -7.79
N ARG A 732 2.63 -12.56 -8.68
CA ARG A 732 3.92 -12.33 -9.36
C ARG A 732 5.05 -12.02 -8.39
N GLU A 733 4.80 -11.19 -7.38
CA GLU A 733 5.77 -10.85 -6.34
C GLU A 733 6.18 -12.06 -5.49
N ALA A 734 5.21 -12.85 -5.03
CA ALA A 734 5.47 -14.06 -4.27
C ALA A 734 6.27 -15.08 -5.08
N THR A 735 5.91 -15.29 -6.35
CA THR A 735 6.63 -16.19 -7.25
C THR A 735 8.05 -15.69 -7.54
N HIS A 736 8.22 -14.41 -7.86
CA HIS A 736 9.54 -13.83 -8.10
C HIS A 736 10.45 -13.95 -6.87
N ALA A 737 9.94 -13.64 -5.67
CA ALA A 737 10.72 -13.74 -4.43
C ALA A 737 11.18 -15.18 -4.15
N ALA A 738 10.30 -16.17 -4.35
CA ALA A 738 10.62 -17.58 -4.17
C ALA A 738 11.70 -18.07 -5.16
N SER A 739 11.65 -17.60 -6.42
CA SER A 739 12.65 -17.94 -7.44
C SER A 739 14.03 -17.34 -7.10
N THR A 740 14.11 -16.09 -6.62
CA THR A 740 15.40 -15.45 -6.31
C THR A 740 16.14 -16.04 -5.10
N GLY A 741 15.43 -16.63 -4.12
CA GLY A 741 16.03 -17.14 -2.87
C GLY A 741 16.72 -18.50 -2.98
N ALA A 742 16.46 -19.28 -4.04
CA ALA A 742 16.93 -20.66 -4.19
C ALA A 742 18.19 -20.81 -5.07
N GLY A 743 18.79 -19.71 -5.53
CA GLY A 743 19.95 -19.73 -6.43
C GLY A 743 19.62 -20.19 -7.87
N PHE A 744 18.33 -20.33 -8.19
CA PHE A 744 17.83 -20.70 -9.52
C PHE A 744 16.95 -19.58 -10.07
N MET A 745 17.41 -18.93 -11.12
CA MET A 745 16.79 -17.73 -11.69
C MET A 745 15.74 -18.12 -12.74
N ASP A 746 14.47 -18.14 -12.34
CA ASP A 746 13.33 -18.58 -13.16
C ASP A 746 12.41 -17.42 -13.62
N SER A 747 11.89 -17.52 -14.85
CA SER A 747 11.01 -16.54 -15.50
C SER A 747 9.52 -16.82 -15.31
N THR A 748 9.15 -17.85 -14.54
CA THR A 748 7.76 -18.27 -14.31
C THR A 748 6.82 -17.15 -13.86
N TRP A 749 7.29 -16.18 -13.07
CA TRP A 749 6.46 -15.03 -12.66
C TRP A 749 5.95 -14.18 -13.85
N GLY A 750 6.74 -14.09 -14.93
CA GLY A 750 6.42 -13.32 -16.13
C GLY A 750 5.62 -14.13 -17.15
N ALA A 751 5.56 -15.46 -17.01
CA ALA A 751 4.88 -16.36 -17.93
C ALA A 751 3.35 -16.18 -17.93
N TYR A 752 2.78 -15.74 -16.80
CA TYR A 752 1.34 -15.62 -16.64
C TYR A 752 0.78 -14.37 -17.32
N GLN A 753 0.11 -14.58 -18.45
CA GLN A 753 -0.68 -13.58 -19.17
C GLN A 753 -2.08 -13.50 -18.54
N CYS A 754 -2.38 -12.37 -17.89
CA CYS A 754 -3.61 -12.20 -17.11
C CYS A 754 -4.57 -11.24 -17.82
N TYR A 755 -5.69 -11.75 -18.31
CA TYR A 755 -6.74 -11.00 -19.00
C TYR A 755 -7.93 -10.77 -18.07
N GLY A 756 -8.44 -9.54 -17.98
CA GLY A 756 -9.62 -9.25 -17.18
C GLY A 756 -9.73 -7.80 -16.75
N HIS A 757 -10.83 -7.46 -16.08
CA HIS A 757 -10.97 -6.16 -15.43
C HIS A 757 -10.22 -6.15 -14.08
N PRO A 758 -9.47 -5.10 -13.72
CA PRO A 758 -8.75 -5.05 -12.44
C PRO A 758 -9.64 -5.27 -11.21
N GLY A 759 -10.85 -4.70 -11.23
CA GLY A 759 -11.86 -4.85 -10.18
C GLY A 759 -12.64 -6.17 -10.21
N PHE A 760 -12.26 -7.17 -11.02
CA PHE A 760 -12.90 -8.49 -10.97
C PHE A 760 -12.64 -9.14 -9.60
N ALA A 761 -13.66 -9.76 -9.01
CA ALA A 761 -13.55 -10.50 -7.76
C ALA A 761 -14.36 -11.80 -7.86
N LEU A 762 -13.79 -12.89 -7.35
CA LEU A 762 -14.38 -14.24 -7.40
C LEU A 762 -15.46 -14.43 -6.32
N ALA A 763 -15.25 -13.81 -5.16
CA ALA A 763 -16.24 -13.69 -4.09
C ALA A 763 -16.73 -12.24 -4.02
N SER A 764 -18.01 -12.01 -4.31
CA SER A 764 -18.67 -10.76 -3.93
C SER A 764 -18.99 -10.79 -2.44
N ASN A 765 -17.97 -10.78 -1.58
CA ASN A 765 -18.20 -10.28 -0.24
C ASN A 765 -18.27 -8.75 -0.36
N GLY A 766 -19.40 -8.16 0.04
CA GLY A 766 -19.56 -6.71 0.13
C GLY A 766 -18.64 -6.03 1.15
N GLY A 767 -17.63 -6.75 1.66
CA GLY A 767 -16.56 -6.20 2.47
C GLY A 767 -15.41 -5.77 1.57
N ALA A 768 -15.37 -4.48 1.23
CA ALA A 768 -14.08 -3.86 0.96
C ALA A 768 -13.21 -4.05 2.21
N GLN A 769 -12.20 -4.93 2.16
CA GLN A 769 -11.10 -4.95 3.13
C GLN A 769 -9.94 -5.86 2.71
N GLY A 770 -8.71 -5.37 2.91
CA GLY A 770 -7.46 -6.11 2.65
C GLY A 770 -6.20 -5.26 2.48
N ALA A 771 -6.30 -3.92 2.48
CA ALA A 771 -5.18 -3.06 2.85
C ALA A 771 -5.25 -2.80 4.36
N ALA A 772 -4.14 -2.92 5.07
CA ALA A 772 -4.06 -2.43 6.44
C ALA A 772 -4.42 -0.93 6.41
N GLU A 773 -5.62 -0.59 6.87
CA GLU A 773 -6.07 0.82 6.86
C GLU A 773 -5.10 1.64 7.72
N PRO A 774 -4.46 2.66 7.14
CA PRO A 774 -3.32 3.33 7.75
C PRO A 774 -3.75 4.09 9.02
N GLU A 775 -2.79 4.29 9.92
CA GLU A 775 -3.00 5.17 11.09
C GLU A 775 -3.44 6.57 10.63
N PRO A 776 -4.37 7.22 11.33
CA PRO A 776 -4.88 8.53 10.91
C PRO A 776 -3.77 9.58 10.90
N ALA A 777 -3.65 10.31 9.78
CA ALA A 777 -2.74 11.43 9.60
C ALA A 777 -3.21 12.69 10.33
N SER A 778 -4.54 12.87 10.47
CA SER A 778 -5.17 14.06 11.06
C SER A 778 -6.43 13.75 11.86
N PRO A 779 -6.91 14.68 12.71
CA PRO A 779 -8.21 14.55 13.38
C PRO A 779 -9.38 14.34 12.40
N GLY A 780 -9.36 15.01 11.25
CA GLY A 780 -10.39 14.87 10.21
C GLY A 780 -10.44 13.47 9.62
N GLU A 781 -9.27 12.87 9.34
CA GLU A 781 -9.18 11.49 8.87
C GLU A 781 -9.60 10.49 9.95
N ALA A 782 -9.21 10.72 11.21
CA ALA A 782 -9.67 9.90 12.33
C ALA A 782 -11.21 9.87 12.44
N ILE A 783 -11.86 11.03 12.30
CA ILE A 783 -13.33 11.12 12.27
C ILE A 783 -13.90 10.31 11.10
N ALA A 784 -13.31 10.42 9.91
CA ALA A 784 -13.77 9.65 8.74
C ALA A 784 -13.63 8.13 8.95
N ILE A 785 -12.53 7.67 9.55
CA ILE A 785 -12.33 6.25 9.91
C ILE A 785 -13.38 5.80 10.93
N LEU A 786 -13.62 6.58 11.99
CA LEU A 786 -14.62 6.26 13.01
C LEU A 786 -16.05 6.24 12.43
N GLN A 787 -16.38 7.15 11.52
CA GLN A 787 -17.65 7.16 10.80
C GLN A 787 -17.80 5.95 9.87
N SER A 788 -16.72 5.51 9.23
CA SER A 788 -16.70 4.27 8.43
C SER A 788 -16.97 3.04 9.30
N ILE A 789 -16.31 2.93 10.45
CA ILE A 789 -16.53 1.83 11.41
C ILE A 789 -17.98 1.83 11.90
N ARG A 790 -18.51 2.99 12.30
CA ARG A 790 -19.92 3.14 12.69
C ARG A 790 -20.86 2.68 11.57
N SER A 791 -20.66 3.16 10.36
CA SER A 791 -21.54 2.86 9.22
C SER A 791 -21.55 1.36 8.90
N ARG A 792 -20.40 0.69 9.05
CA ARG A 792 -20.27 -0.76 8.86
C ARG A 792 -20.97 -1.54 9.97
N ALA A 793 -20.79 -1.13 11.22
CA ALA A 793 -21.48 -1.75 12.36
C ALA A 793 -23.01 -1.59 12.28
N GLU A 794 -23.50 -0.45 11.78
CA GLU A 794 -24.94 -0.23 11.57
C GLU A 794 -25.50 -1.01 10.35
N ALA A 795 -24.68 -1.29 9.34
CA ALA A 795 -25.11 -1.92 8.09
C ALA A 795 -25.17 -3.46 8.15
N ASP A 796 -24.29 -4.10 8.94
CA ASP A 796 -24.20 -5.55 9.06
C ASP A 796 -24.18 -5.99 10.54
N PRO A 797 -25.35 -6.29 11.13
CA PRO A 797 -25.45 -6.75 12.52
C PRO A 797 -24.82 -8.14 12.76
N ASP A 798 -24.60 -8.92 11.70
CA ASP A 798 -24.02 -10.27 11.77
C ASP A 798 -22.49 -10.27 11.59
N ALA A 799 -21.88 -9.11 11.33
CA ALA A 799 -20.43 -8.95 11.22
C ALA A 799 -19.74 -9.24 12.56
N ASP A 800 -18.53 -9.82 12.50
CA ASP A 800 -17.72 -10.15 13.69
C ASP A 800 -17.50 -8.91 14.58
N PRO A 801 -18.19 -8.83 15.75
CA PRO A 801 -18.11 -7.65 16.60
C PRO A 801 -16.74 -7.54 17.26
N ASP A 802 -16.02 -8.64 17.47
CA ASP A 802 -14.73 -8.64 18.16
C ASP A 802 -13.66 -7.93 17.34
N ALA A 803 -13.68 -8.09 16.01
CA ALA A 803 -12.77 -7.39 15.10
C ALA A 803 -12.98 -5.86 15.14
N ALA A 804 -14.24 -5.40 15.14
CA ALA A 804 -14.57 -3.97 15.22
C ALA A 804 -14.18 -3.38 16.58
N LEU A 805 -14.42 -4.11 17.68
CA LEU A 805 -14.06 -3.69 19.02
C LEU A 805 -12.53 -3.60 19.22
N ALA A 806 -11.78 -4.59 18.72
CA ALA A 806 -10.32 -4.57 18.75
C ALA A 806 -9.76 -3.38 17.96
N ARG A 807 -10.35 -3.11 16.78
CA ARG A 807 -9.96 -1.96 15.95
C ARG A 807 -10.25 -0.62 16.63
N LEU A 808 -11.42 -0.45 17.24
CA LEU A 808 -11.75 0.77 17.98
C LEU A 808 -10.82 0.98 19.18
N ALA A 809 -10.44 -0.09 19.88
CA ALA A 809 -9.48 0.00 20.98
C ALA A 809 -8.09 0.45 20.51
N ALA A 810 -7.60 -0.08 19.37
CA ALA A 810 -6.34 0.35 18.79
C ALA A 810 -6.37 1.83 18.36
N ILE A 811 -7.45 2.27 17.70
CA ILE A 811 -7.62 3.67 17.30
C ILE A 811 -7.69 4.57 18.53
N GLU A 812 -8.43 4.20 19.58
CA GLU A 812 -8.50 4.99 20.81
C GLU A 812 -7.13 5.18 21.49
N GLU A 813 -6.28 4.15 21.46
CA GLU A 813 -4.89 4.26 21.94
C GLU A 813 -4.08 5.22 21.07
N ASP A 814 -4.14 5.08 19.75
CA ASP A 814 -3.44 5.96 18.80
C ASP A 814 -3.86 7.42 18.96
N LEU A 815 -5.16 7.69 19.15
CA LEU A 815 -5.70 9.03 19.40
C LEU A 815 -5.12 9.63 20.68
N ARG A 816 -4.95 8.83 21.74
CA ARG A 816 -4.34 9.28 22.99
C ARG A 816 -2.86 9.59 22.82
N LEU A 817 -2.12 8.74 22.11
CA LEU A 817 -0.70 8.97 21.82
C LEU A 817 -0.47 10.24 20.98
N CYS A 818 -1.43 10.57 20.10
CA CYS A 818 -1.38 11.78 19.28
C CYS A 818 -1.89 13.04 20.02
N GLY A 819 -2.42 12.92 21.24
CA GLY A 819 -3.04 14.02 21.98
C GLY A 819 -4.34 14.53 21.34
N TRP A 820 -5.01 13.71 20.52
CA TRP A 820 -6.27 14.04 19.87
C TRP A 820 -7.50 13.61 20.67
N ASP A 821 -7.29 12.95 21.80
CA ASP A 821 -8.34 12.53 22.72
C ASP A 821 -9.08 13.72 23.37
N GLY A 822 -8.43 14.88 23.46
CA GLY A 822 -9.02 16.15 23.90
C GLY A 822 -9.83 16.91 22.85
N HIS A 823 -9.84 16.46 21.59
CA HIS A 823 -10.64 17.10 20.53
C HIS A 823 -12.13 16.69 20.65
N SER A 824 -13.01 17.68 20.75
CA SER A 824 -14.45 17.48 20.97
C SER A 824 -15.13 16.66 19.87
N ASP A 825 -14.82 16.96 18.61
CA ASP A 825 -15.35 16.26 17.43
C ASP A 825 -14.83 14.82 17.30
N VAL A 826 -13.53 14.60 17.54
CA VAL A 826 -12.92 13.26 17.54
C VAL A 826 -13.52 12.40 18.64
N ALA A 827 -13.60 12.91 19.88
CA ALA A 827 -14.19 12.19 21.00
C ALA A 827 -15.69 11.91 20.79
N SER A 828 -16.42 12.84 20.16
CA SER A 828 -17.81 12.61 19.75
C SER A 828 -17.93 11.49 18.70
N ALA A 829 -17.09 11.49 17.66
CA ALA A 829 -17.09 10.44 16.64
C ALA A 829 -16.70 9.07 17.23
N LEU A 830 -15.81 9.06 18.22
CA LEU A 830 -15.43 7.86 18.95
C LEU A 830 -16.60 7.32 19.78
N GLY A 831 -17.37 8.21 20.43
CA GLY A 831 -18.60 7.86 21.14
C GLY A 831 -19.66 7.25 20.22
N ASP A 832 -19.85 7.85 19.04
CA ASP A 832 -20.74 7.35 17.99
C ASP A 832 -20.35 5.92 17.55
N ALA A 833 -19.06 5.67 17.35
CA ALA A 833 -18.57 4.37 16.91
C ALA A 833 -18.69 3.30 18.02
N TRP A 834 -18.34 3.61 19.27
CA TRP A 834 -18.54 2.70 20.41
C TRP A 834 -20.02 2.35 20.63
N LEU A 835 -20.91 3.33 20.45
CA LEU A 835 -22.36 3.13 20.56
C LEU A 835 -22.86 2.17 19.48
N ALA A 836 -22.42 2.34 18.23
CA ALA A 836 -22.77 1.44 17.13
C ALA A 836 -22.28 0.00 17.35
N CYS A 837 -21.15 -0.19 18.05
CA CYS A 837 -20.65 -1.50 18.44
C CYS A 837 -21.22 -2.03 19.78
N GLY A 838 -22.26 -1.40 20.33
CA GLY A 838 -22.96 -1.88 21.53
C GLY A 838 -22.25 -1.61 22.88
N ARG A 839 -21.18 -0.80 22.90
CA ARG A 839 -20.41 -0.47 24.11
C ARG A 839 -20.81 0.87 24.72
N LEU A 840 -21.93 0.86 25.45
CA LEU A 840 -22.52 2.04 26.09
C LEU A 840 -21.58 2.73 27.09
N ASP A 841 -20.86 1.95 27.90
CA ASP A 841 -19.90 2.42 28.90
C ASP A 841 -18.82 3.31 28.29
N LYS A 842 -18.20 2.82 27.21
CA LYS A 842 -17.16 3.55 26.46
C LYS A 842 -17.72 4.73 25.69
N ALA A 843 -18.91 4.59 25.11
CA ALA A 843 -19.57 5.67 24.39
C ALA A 843 -19.83 6.86 25.33
N ILE A 844 -20.38 6.62 26.52
CA ILE A 844 -20.62 7.65 27.54
C ILE A 844 -19.31 8.35 27.92
N ALA A 845 -18.25 7.59 28.20
CA ALA A 845 -16.95 8.16 28.56
C ALA A 845 -16.36 9.03 27.44
N ALA A 846 -16.52 8.62 26.17
CA ALA A 846 -16.08 9.39 25.01
C ALA A 846 -16.89 10.70 24.85
N TYR A 847 -18.22 10.66 25.00
CA TYR A 847 -19.05 11.85 24.93
C TYR A 847 -18.79 12.83 26.09
N GLN A 848 -18.57 12.33 27.31
CA GLN A 848 -18.20 13.17 28.45
C GLN A 848 -16.86 13.87 28.21
N ARG A 849 -15.86 13.16 27.66
CA ARG A 849 -14.60 13.79 27.23
C ARG A 849 -14.84 14.86 26.18
N ALA A 850 -15.68 14.58 25.18
CA ALA A 850 -16.02 15.54 24.13
C ALA A 850 -16.65 16.84 24.68
N ALA A 851 -17.48 16.72 25.73
CA ALA A 851 -18.14 17.83 26.39
C ALA A 851 -17.23 18.62 27.35
N MET A 852 -16.11 18.04 27.78
CA MET A 852 -15.11 18.69 28.66
C MET A 852 -13.95 19.34 27.88
N ALA A 853 -13.94 19.24 26.55
CA ALA A 853 -12.93 19.83 25.70
C ALA A 853 -12.95 21.39 25.76
N GLU A 854 -11.78 22.01 25.64
CA GLU A 854 -11.64 23.48 25.63
C GLU A 854 -12.39 24.13 24.46
N ASN A 855 -12.30 23.51 23.28
CA ASN A 855 -13.00 23.92 22.06
C ASN A 855 -14.10 22.93 21.73
N LEU A 856 -15.37 23.32 21.93
CA LEU A 856 -16.53 22.48 21.67
C LEU A 856 -16.90 22.49 20.18
N SER A 857 -16.80 21.33 19.53
CA SER A 857 -17.19 21.10 18.13
C SER A 857 -18.13 19.90 17.97
N LEU A 858 -18.60 19.31 19.07
CA LEU A 858 -19.56 18.21 19.05
C LEU A 858 -20.96 18.63 18.56
N PRO A 859 -21.71 17.73 17.89
CA PRO A 859 -23.10 17.96 17.56
C PRO A 859 -23.97 18.00 18.83
N VAL A 860 -25.05 18.79 18.79
CA VAL A 860 -26.01 18.91 19.92
C VAL A 860 -26.63 17.55 20.30
N ARG A 861 -26.70 16.61 19.35
CA ARG A 861 -27.09 15.21 19.62
C ARG A 861 -26.12 14.53 20.58
N ALA A 862 -24.81 14.60 20.34
CA ALA A 862 -23.81 13.96 21.20
C ALA A 862 -23.85 14.53 22.64
N LEU A 863 -24.17 15.82 22.79
CA LEU A 863 -24.38 16.43 24.10
C LEU A 863 -25.65 15.89 24.79
N GLN A 864 -26.71 15.56 24.05
CA GLN A 864 -27.88 14.89 24.60
C GLN A 864 -27.54 13.46 25.02
N ASP A 865 -26.77 12.74 24.20
CA ASP A 865 -26.35 11.37 24.46
C ASP A 865 -25.46 11.27 25.72
N CYS A 866 -24.69 12.32 26.06
CA CYS A 866 -23.98 12.45 27.36
C CYS A 866 -24.91 12.26 28.57
N PHE A 867 -26.16 12.70 28.47
CA PHE A 867 -27.13 12.67 29.56
C PHE A 867 -28.14 11.53 29.40
N GLY A 868 -28.50 11.17 28.17
CA GLY A 868 -29.48 10.12 27.87
C GLY A 868 -28.95 8.71 28.03
N LEU A 869 -27.75 8.42 27.52
CA LEU A 869 -27.19 7.07 27.57
C LEU A 869 -26.92 6.57 29.00
N PRO A 870 -26.43 7.40 29.96
CA PRO A 870 -26.29 6.95 31.35
C PRO A 870 -27.60 6.49 32.00
N LEU A 871 -28.77 7.01 31.57
CA LEU A 871 -30.07 6.57 32.08
C LEU A 871 -30.40 5.12 31.66
N ARG A 872 -29.72 4.59 30.64
CA ARG A 872 -29.86 3.20 30.19
C ARG A 872 -29.05 2.20 31.02
N LEU A 873 -28.05 2.67 31.77
CA LEU A 873 -27.22 1.81 32.63
C LEU A 873 -27.92 1.56 33.98
N ARG A 874 -28.57 0.40 34.14
CA ARG A 874 -29.18 0.00 35.42
C ARG A 874 -28.09 -0.37 36.44
N GLY A 875 -28.31 0.02 37.71
CA GLY A 875 -27.39 -0.28 38.82
C GLY A 875 -26.19 0.65 38.98
N ALA A 876 -25.93 1.57 38.03
CA ALA A 876 -24.91 2.59 38.17
C ALA A 876 -25.30 3.60 39.28
N ALA A 877 -24.36 3.93 40.16
CA ALA A 877 -24.56 4.96 41.19
C ALA A 877 -24.88 6.29 40.50
N THR A 878 -26.16 6.68 40.53
CA THR A 878 -26.64 7.88 39.85
C THR A 878 -26.70 9.04 40.84
N ASP A 879 -25.93 10.10 40.59
CA ASP A 879 -25.97 11.31 41.40
C ASP A 879 -27.17 12.19 41.03
N VAL A 880 -28.06 12.41 42.00
CA VAL A 880 -29.25 13.26 41.83
C VAL A 880 -28.86 14.73 41.57
N ALA A 881 -27.72 15.20 42.08
CA ALA A 881 -27.24 16.55 41.78
C ALA A 881 -26.84 16.67 40.30
N GLY A 882 -26.01 15.75 39.80
CA GLY A 882 -25.65 15.70 38.38
C GLY A 882 -26.85 15.59 37.42
N LEU A 883 -27.92 14.86 37.79
CA LEU A 883 -29.15 14.81 37.00
C LEU A 883 -29.89 16.17 36.95
N LYS A 884 -29.90 16.93 38.05
CA LYS A 884 -30.50 18.28 38.08
C LYS A 884 -29.69 19.27 37.25
N ASP A 885 -28.37 19.15 37.26
CA ASP A 885 -27.48 19.94 36.42
C ASP A 885 -27.73 19.64 34.94
N ALA A 886 -27.90 18.36 34.57
CA ALA A 886 -28.26 17.94 33.22
C ALA A 886 -29.59 18.58 32.74
N VAL A 887 -30.63 18.59 33.58
CA VAL A 887 -31.90 19.28 33.27
C VAL A 887 -31.67 20.77 33.03
N THR A 888 -30.85 21.41 33.86
CA THR A 888 -30.53 22.83 33.74
C THR A 888 -29.84 23.14 32.41
N ILE A 889 -28.88 22.30 32.01
CA ILE A 889 -28.17 22.41 30.73
C ILE A 889 -29.13 22.21 29.55
N LEU A 890 -29.97 21.16 29.58
CA LEU A 890 -30.94 20.88 28.51
C LEU A 890 -32.00 21.99 28.40
N ALA A 891 -32.42 22.57 29.52
CA ALA A 891 -33.32 23.72 29.54
C ALA A 891 -32.64 24.96 28.92
N ALA A 892 -31.37 25.21 29.25
CA ALA A 892 -30.59 26.29 28.62
C ALA A 892 -30.46 26.09 27.10
N LEU A 893 -30.23 24.85 26.64
CA LEU A 893 -30.20 24.53 25.21
C LEU A 893 -31.56 24.73 24.53
N ASN A 894 -32.67 24.40 25.20
CA ASN A 894 -34.01 24.69 24.68
C ASN A 894 -34.27 26.21 24.57
N MET A 895 -33.73 27.01 25.49
CA MET A 895 -33.82 28.47 25.38
C MET A 895 -32.94 29.02 24.24
N ALA A 896 -31.74 28.48 24.05
CA ALA A 896 -30.79 28.99 23.05
C ALA A 896 -31.12 28.54 21.61
N CYS A 897 -31.50 27.28 21.42
CA CYS A 897 -31.68 26.65 20.10
C CYS A 897 -33.16 26.35 19.77
N GLY A 898 -34.09 26.78 20.64
CA GLY A 898 -35.52 26.42 20.58
C GLY A 898 -35.80 25.05 21.19
N ALA A 899 -37.05 24.78 21.58
CA ALA A 899 -37.44 23.48 22.11
C ALA A 899 -37.46 22.39 21.02
N SER A 900 -37.08 21.16 21.40
CA SER A 900 -37.20 19.98 20.53
C SER A 900 -37.87 18.85 21.30
N VAL A 901 -38.64 18.01 20.59
CA VAL A 901 -39.34 16.87 21.17
C VAL A 901 -38.34 15.94 21.87
N GLN A 902 -37.22 15.62 21.22
CA GLN A 902 -36.14 14.78 21.78
C GLN A 902 -35.56 15.34 23.09
N ARG A 903 -35.26 16.65 23.16
CA ARG A 903 -34.74 17.26 24.40
C ARG A 903 -35.77 17.29 25.52
N LEU A 904 -37.05 17.58 25.20
CA LEU A 904 -38.12 17.60 26.20
C LEU A 904 -38.41 16.20 26.73
N ASP A 905 -38.37 15.19 25.87
CA ASP A 905 -38.46 13.78 26.26
C ASP A 905 -37.30 13.37 27.17
N LEU A 906 -36.07 13.77 26.84
CA LEU A 906 -34.91 13.52 27.69
C LEU A 906 -35.03 14.23 29.06
N ILE A 907 -35.50 15.48 29.10
CA ILE A 907 -35.79 16.18 30.37
C ILE A 907 -36.83 15.40 31.19
N ALA A 908 -37.88 14.88 30.55
CA ALA A 908 -38.88 14.06 31.21
C ALA A 908 -38.30 12.75 31.75
N ALA A 909 -37.44 12.07 30.98
CA ALA A 909 -36.75 10.85 31.40
C ALA A 909 -35.82 11.11 32.61
N ILE A 910 -35.10 12.23 32.63
CA ILE A 910 -34.26 12.59 33.78
C ILE A 910 -35.13 12.86 35.02
N HIS A 911 -36.23 13.60 34.88
CA HIS A 911 -37.15 13.83 36.01
C HIS A 911 -37.82 12.55 36.51
N GLN A 912 -38.14 11.62 35.60
CA GLN A 912 -38.62 10.28 35.94
C GLN A 912 -37.58 9.54 36.80
N ARG A 913 -36.31 9.56 36.40
CA ARG A 913 -35.22 8.93 37.17
C ARG A 913 -35.02 9.61 38.54
N ILE A 914 -35.06 10.93 38.62
CA ILE A 914 -34.99 11.67 39.89
C ILE A 914 -36.16 11.29 40.81
N ALA A 915 -37.38 11.16 40.27
CA ALA A 915 -38.55 10.73 41.03
C ALA A 915 -38.37 9.31 41.57
N ALA A 916 -37.89 8.38 40.74
CA ALA A 916 -37.61 7.01 41.14
C ALA A 916 -36.53 6.94 42.24
N LEU A 917 -35.51 7.80 42.22
CA LEU A 917 -34.45 7.82 43.24
C LEU A 917 -34.80 8.60 44.52
N SER A 918 -35.95 9.29 44.55
CA SER A 918 -36.33 10.14 45.69
C SER A 918 -36.86 9.32 46.88
N ALA A 919 -36.48 9.72 48.09
CA ALA A 919 -37.04 9.16 49.33
C ALA A 919 -38.55 9.45 49.46
N SER A 920 -39.24 8.68 50.31
CA SER A 920 -40.70 8.73 50.53
C SER A 920 -41.23 10.17 50.64
N GLY A 921 -41.99 10.62 49.63
CA GLY A 921 -42.61 11.96 49.57
C GLY A 921 -41.86 13.01 48.74
N GLY A 922 -40.59 12.79 48.40
CA GLY A 922 -39.78 13.70 47.58
C GLY A 922 -40.03 13.65 46.07
N TRP A 923 -40.77 12.64 45.60
CA TRP A 923 -41.01 12.38 44.17
C TRP A 923 -42.05 13.31 43.52
N THR A 924 -42.90 13.98 44.30
CA THR A 924 -44.04 14.77 43.78
C THR A 924 -43.61 15.91 42.83
N GLN A 925 -42.55 16.66 43.19
CA GLN A 925 -42.05 17.77 42.38
C GLN A 925 -41.41 17.29 41.06
N PRO A 926 -40.49 16.29 41.08
CA PRO A 926 -39.98 15.66 39.86
C PRO A 926 -41.07 15.12 38.92
N VAL A 927 -42.12 14.45 39.44
CA VAL A 927 -43.20 13.92 38.58
C VAL A 927 -44.02 15.06 37.94
N LYS A 928 -44.26 16.17 38.64
CA LYS A 928 -44.88 17.36 38.02
C LYS A 928 -44.03 17.96 36.90
N ALA A 929 -42.72 18.03 37.11
CA ALA A 929 -41.79 18.52 36.10
C ALA A 929 -41.72 17.58 34.88
N MET A 930 -41.69 16.26 35.10
CA MET A 930 -41.82 15.24 34.05
C MET A 930 -43.11 15.44 33.25
N GLN A 931 -44.26 15.57 33.91
CA GLN A 931 -45.55 15.76 33.24
C GLN A 931 -45.58 17.04 32.39
N ALA A 932 -45.03 18.15 32.90
CA ALA A 932 -44.95 19.40 32.16
C ALA A 932 -44.07 19.29 30.91
N ALA A 933 -42.91 18.63 31.02
CA ALA A 933 -42.01 18.41 29.88
C ALA A 933 -42.65 17.52 28.81
N LEU A 934 -43.35 16.44 29.20
CA LEU A 934 -44.07 15.57 28.27
C LEU A 934 -45.24 16.28 27.58
N ALA A 935 -46.03 17.07 28.33
CA ALA A 935 -47.13 17.84 27.76
C ALA A 935 -46.64 18.83 26.69
N GLU A 936 -45.53 19.50 26.96
CA GLU A 936 -44.89 20.40 26.01
C GLU A 936 -44.30 19.66 24.80
N ALA A 937 -43.72 18.47 25.00
CA ALA A 937 -43.22 17.62 23.91
C ALA A 937 -44.34 17.18 22.97
N ILE A 938 -45.48 16.75 23.54
CA ILE A 938 -46.68 16.34 22.79
C ILE A 938 -47.24 17.53 22.00
N ARG A 939 -47.39 18.69 22.64
CA ARG A 939 -47.85 19.93 21.97
C ARG A 939 -46.95 20.27 20.79
N LEU A 940 -45.63 20.23 20.98
CA LEU A 940 -44.65 20.55 19.94
C LEU A 940 -44.68 19.53 18.78
N ALA A 941 -44.88 18.25 19.07
CA ALA A 941 -45.02 17.20 18.04
C ALA A 941 -46.28 17.42 17.20
N GLN A 942 -47.41 17.76 17.84
CA GLN A 942 -48.68 18.09 17.18
C GLN A 942 -48.54 19.31 16.27
N GLU A 943 -47.93 20.40 16.76
CA GLU A 943 -47.70 21.63 15.98
C GLU A 943 -46.83 21.38 14.73
N ARG A 944 -45.92 20.41 14.79
CA ARG A 944 -45.04 20.03 13.68
C ARG A 944 -45.64 18.97 12.75
N GLY A 945 -46.86 18.49 13.01
CA GLY A 945 -47.51 17.45 12.21
C GLY A 945 -46.80 16.09 12.27
N GLN A 946 -46.00 15.83 13.32
CA GLN A 946 -45.37 14.54 13.55
C GLN A 946 -46.42 13.56 14.10
N GLN A 947 -46.33 12.26 13.76
CA GLN A 947 -47.17 11.26 14.42
C GLN A 947 -46.89 11.29 15.92
N GLU A 948 -47.96 11.37 16.72
CA GLU A 948 -47.85 11.41 18.18
C GLU A 948 -47.15 10.15 18.68
N PRO A 949 -45.95 10.26 19.31
CA PRO A 949 -45.29 9.09 19.86
C PRO A 949 -46.13 8.57 21.03
N PHE A 950 -46.71 7.38 20.89
CA PHE A 950 -47.59 6.79 21.92
C PHE A 950 -46.88 6.67 23.28
N ASP A 951 -45.56 6.46 23.30
CA ASP A 951 -44.74 6.41 24.52
C ASP A 951 -44.87 7.68 25.37
N LEU A 952 -44.77 8.86 24.75
CA LEU A 952 -44.88 10.14 25.47
C LEU A 952 -46.25 10.28 26.14
N GLN A 953 -47.32 9.85 25.46
CA GLN A 953 -48.68 9.91 26.00
C GLN A 953 -48.89 8.91 27.13
N LEU A 954 -48.33 7.70 27.03
CA LEU A 954 -48.41 6.69 28.08
C LEU A 954 -47.65 7.13 29.33
N ARG A 955 -46.44 7.68 29.18
CA ARG A 955 -45.65 8.23 30.30
C ARG A 955 -46.33 9.45 30.92
N ALA A 956 -47.00 10.28 30.14
CA ALA A 956 -47.78 11.41 30.65
C ALA A 956 -49.02 10.94 31.43
N ALA A 957 -49.71 9.90 30.97
CA ALA A 957 -50.83 9.28 31.66
C ALA A 957 -50.40 8.62 32.98
N LEU A 958 -49.26 7.92 32.98
CA LEU A 958 -48.66 7.36 34.20
C LEU A 958 -48.33 8.45 35.22
N ALA A 959 -47.66 9.53 34.81
CA ALA A 959 -47.35 10.66 35.68
C ALA A 959 -48.63 11.31 36.24
N GLY A 960 -49.67 11.45 35.42
CA GLY A 960 -50.99 11.95 35.83
C GLY A 960 -51.65 11.06 36.88
N PHE A 961 -51.65 9.75 36.68
CA PHE A 961 -52.18 8.77 37.65
C PHE A 961 -51.43 8.81 38.99
N LEU A 962 -50.10 8.93 38.98
CA LEU A 962 -49.31 9.00 40.20
C LEU A 962 -49.56 10.29 41.00
N LEU A 963 -49.84 11.41 40.32
CA LEU A 963 -50.15 12.69 40.96
C LEU A 963 -51.60 12.80 41.44
N ASP A 964 -52.55 12.26 40.68
CA ASP A 964 -53.97 12.20 41.00
C ASP A 964 -54.56 10.83 40.65
N PRO A 965 -54.51 9.87 41.60
CA PRO A 965 -55.03 8.51 41.37
C PRO A 965 -56.54 8.45 41.13
N LYS A 966 -57.28 9.54 41.40
CA LYS A 966 -58.74 9.63 41.20
C LYS A 966 -59.13 10.33 39.91
N GLY A 967 -58.15 10.82 39.14
CA GLY A 967 -58.38 11.46 37.85
C GLY A 967 -58.84 10.48 36.77
N ASP A 968 -59.58 10.98 35.78
CA ASP A 968 -60.05 10.19 34.63
C ASP A 968 -58.95 10.04 33.57
N HIS A 969 -57.94 9.21 33.88
CA HIS A 969 -56.80 8.91 32.99
C HIS A 969 -57.10 7.76 32.02
N GLY A 970 -58.21 7.03 32.23
CA GLY A 970 -58.59 5.86 31.44
C GLY A 970 -59.01 6.20 30.02
N ALA A 971 -59.62 7.37 29.79
CA ALA A 971 -60.04 7.81 28.46
C ALA A 971 -58.87 7.97 27.47
N THR A 972 -57.75 8.54 27.94
CA THR A 972 -56.52 8.73 27.13
C THR A 972 -55.91 7.39 26.74
N VAL A 973 -55.80 6.46 27.70
CA VAL A 973 -55.22 5.12 27.48
C VAL A 973 -56.10 4.28 26.56
N ALA A 974 -57.43 4.33 26.74
CA ALA A 974 -58.36 3.66 25.84
C ALA A 974 -58.28 4.19 24.40
N GLY A 975 -58.12 5.51 24.23
CA GLY A 975 -57.91 6.14 22.92
C GLY A 975 -56.57 5.78 22.26
N ILE A 976 -55.53 5.48 23.04
CA ILE A 976 -54.25 4.96 22.52
C ILE A 976 -54.41 3.50 22.09
N ARG A 977 -55.06 2.67 22.89
CA ARG A 977 -55.33 1.25 22.57
C ARG A 977 -56.12 1.09 21.27
N GLN A 978 -57.11 1.95 21.02
CA GLN A 978 -57.89 1.93 19.78
C GLN A 978 -57.08 2.31 18.53
N ARG A 979 -55.97 3.06 18.69
CA ARG A 979 -55.11 3.52 17.58
C ARG A 979 -53.92 2.61 17.29
N LEU A 980 -53.58 1.68 18.19
CA LEU A 980 -52.46 0.74 18.05
C LEU A 980 -52.89 -0.56 17.32
N ALA A 981 -51.97 -1.11 16.52
CA ALA A 981 -52.11 -2.40 15.81
C ALA A 981 -52.01 -3.61 16.80
N PRO A 982 -52.14 -4.89 16.40
CA PRO A 982 -52.44 -5.98 17.34
C PRO A 982 -51.32 -6.34 18.35
N ALA A 983 -50.11 -5.81 18.18
CA ALA A 983 -49.03 -5.96 19.17
C ALA A 983 -49.11 -4.82 20.19
N VAL A 984 -49.43 -5.17 21.44
CA VAL A 984 -49.57 -4.22 22.54
C VAL A 984 -48.18 -3.94 23.15
N PRO A 985 -47.71 -2.68 23.21
CA PRO A 985 -46.45 -2.36 23.86
C PRO A 985 -46.49 -2.70 25.36
N PRO A 986 -45.40 -3.25 25.95
CA PRO A 986 -45.36 -3.61 27.38
C PRO A 986 -45.71 -2.46 28.33
N LEU A 987 -45.32 -1.24 27.95
CA LEU A 987 -45.64 -0.03 28.71
C LEU A 987 -47.13 0.27 28.77
N LEU A 988 -47.89 -0.01 27.69
CA LEU A 988 -49.34 0.16 27.67
C LEU A 988 -49.99 -0.84 28.65
N GLU A 989 -49.57 -2.10 28.65
CA GLU A 989 -50.08 -3.11 29.59
C GLU A 989 -49.78 -2.75 31.05
N LEU A 990 -48.60 -2.21 31.33
CA LEU A 990 -48.26 -1.70 32.66
C LEU A 990 -49.24 -0.60 33.10
N VAL A 991 -49.45 0.41 32.25
CA VAL A 991 -50.32 1.55 32.58
C VAL A 991 -51.77 1.10 32.76
N GLU A 992 -52.25 0.19 31.93
CA GLU A 992 -53.60 -0.39 32.07
C GLU A 992 -53.78 -1.18 33.37
N ALA A 993 -52.81 -2.04 33.73
CA ALA A 993 -52.85 -2.81 34.96
C ALA A 993 -52.80 -1.91 36.21
N LEU A 994 -52.01 -0.83 36.16
CA LEU A 994 -51.93 0.17 37.23
C LEU A 994 -53.25 0.94 37.40
N LEU A 995 -53.89 1.35 36.28
CA LEU A 995 -55.18 2.05 36.31
C LEU A 995 -56.33 1.15 36.78
N ALA A 996 -56.30 -0.14 36.42
CA ALA A 996 -57.32 -1.12 36.81
C ALA A 996 -57.11 -1.70 38.22
N GLY A 997 -55.91 -1.52 38.81
CA GLY A 997 -55.54 -2.21 40.05
C GLY A 997 -55.38 -3.73 39.87
N ASP A 998 -55.06 -4.20 38.66
CA ASP A 998 -54.97 -5.61 38.30
C ASP A 998 -53.56 -6.19 38.59
N GLY A 999 -53.42 -6.84 39.75
CA GLY A 999 -52.18 -7.52 40.13
C GLY A 999 -51.84 -8.73 39.24
N GLU A 1000 -52.84 -9.45 38.73
CA GLU A 1000 -52.63 -10.60 37.83
C GLU A 1000 -52.17 -10.15 36.44
N GLY A 1001 -52.61 -8.97 36.00
CA GLY A 1001 -52.09 -8.29 34.81
C GLY A 1001 -50.59 -7.99 34.88
N LEU A 1002 -50.11 -7.50 36.04
CA LEU A 1002 -48.67 -7.25 36.26
C LEU A 1002 -47.84 -8.54 36.26
N ASP A 1003 -48.37 -9.63 36.80
CA ASP A 1003 -47.69 -10.94 36.80
C ASP A 1003 -47.62 -11.55 35.38
N ARG A 1004 -48.66 -11.34 34.55
CA ARG A 1004 -48.63 -11.72 33.12
C ARG A 1004 -47.62 -10.91 32.33
N LEU A 1005 -47.52 -9.61 32.60
CA LEU A 1005 -46.54 -8.73 31.96
C LEU A 1005 -45.11 -9.21 32.19
N ALA A 1006 -44.79 -9.69 33.41
CA ALA A 1006 -43.48 -10.25 33.73
C ALA A 1006 -43.09 -11.46 32.86
N GLN A 1007 -44.07 -12.26 32.42
CA GLN A 1007 -43.84 -13.40 31.53
C GLN A 1007 -43.66 -12.96 30.07
N SER A 1008 -44.42 -11.94 29.64
CA SER A 1008 -44.34 -11.40 28.28
C SER A 1008 -43.11 -10.52 28.02
N ALA A 1009 -42.55 -9.90 29.07
CA ALA A 1009 -41.38 -9.02 28.98
C ALA A 1009 -40.14 -9.73 28.39
N ALA A 1010 -40.01 -11.05 28.54
CA ALA A 1010 -38.89 -11.82 28.01
C ALA A 1010 -38.75 -11.79 26.48
N VAL A 1011 -39.81 -11.40 25.75
CA VAL A 1011 -39.83 -11.36 24.27
C VAL A 1011 -39.86 -9.91 23.75
N ALA A 1012 -39.85 -8.92 24.64
CA ALA A 1012 -39.87 -7.51 24.25
C ALA A 1012 -38.49 -7.05 23.73
N PRO A 1013 -38.44 -6.14 22.75
CA PRO A 1013 -37.18 -5.58 22.29
C PRO A 1013 -36.48 -4.77 23.39
N PRO A 1014 -35.13 -4.62 23.35
CA PRO A 1014 -34.36 -3.99 24.43
C PRO A 1014 -34.80 -2.57 24.80
N ASP A 1015 -35.17 -1.75 23.81
CA ASP A 1015 -35.63 -0.38 24.06
C ASP A 1015 -36.98 -0.33 24.81
N ASP A 1016 -37.90 -1.24 24.50
CA ASP A 1016 -39.19 -1.35 25.19
C ASP A 1016 -39.02 -1.89 26.62
N LEU A 1017 -38.06 -2.82 26.80
CA LEU A 1017 -37.68 -3.32 28.12
C LEU A 1017 -37.17 -2.21 29.01
N TRP A 1018 -36.30 -1.32 28.51
CA TRP A 1018 -35.81 -0.18 29.29
C TRP A 1018 -36.93 0.77 29.71
N ALA A 1019 -37.79 1.17 28.77
CA ALA A 1019 -38.90 2.08 29.04
C ALA A 1019 -39.87 1.49 30.09
N LEU A 1020 -40.17 0.19 29.98
CA LEU A 1020 -40.96 -0.54 30.96
C LEU A 1020 -40.29 -0.53 32.34
N ALA A 1021 -38.99 -0.80 32.39
CA ALA A 1021 -38.24 -0.91 33.64
C ALA A 1021 -38.24 0.40 34.44
N GLU A 1022 -38.00 1.54 33.78
CA GLU A 1022 -38.06 2.87 34.39
C GLU A 1022 -39.47 3.23 34.87
N ALA A 1023 -40.51 2.82 34.13
CA ALA A 1023 -41.90 3.05 34.53
C ALA A 1023 -42.30 2.20 35.75
N VAL A 1024 -41.82 0.96 35.84
CA VAL A 1024 -42.01 0.08 37.00
C VAL A 1024 -41.30 0.63 38.24
N ASP A 1025 -40.06 1.09 38.11
CA ASP A 1025 -39.31 1.70 39.22
C ASP A 1025 -40.00 2.96 39.73
N LEU A 1026 -40.47 3.82 38.82
CA LEU A 1026 -41.25 5.01 39.16
C LEU A 1026 -42.52 4.64 39.94
N ALA A 1027 -43.33 3.71 39.41
CA ALA A 1027 -44.58 3.30 40.03
C ALA A 1027 -44.35 2.67 41.41
N ARG A 1028 -43.34 1.79 41.53
CA ARG A 1028 -42.97 1.13 42.79
C ARG A 1028 -42.60 2.12 43.88
N ASN A 1029 -41.88 3.20 43.54
CA ASN A 1029 -41.38 4.14 44.52
C ASN A 1029 -42.38 5.26 44.85
N CYS A 1030 -43.31 5.57 43.92
CA CYS A 1030 -44.34 6.59 44.14
C CYS A 1030 -45.59 6.04 44.83
N LEU A 1031 -45.93 4.76 44.64
CA LEU A 1031 -47.11 4.14 45.27
C LEU A 1031 -46.91 3.92 46.79
N PRO A 1032 -47.97 4.04 47.60
CA PRO A 1032 -47.88 3.78 49.03
C PRO A 1032 -47.42 2.34 49.31
N ALA A 1033 -46.54 2.16 50.30
CA ALA A 1033 -46.02 0.83 50.67
C ALA A 1033 -47.11 -0.19 51.08
N ARG A 1034 -48.33 0.28 51.40
CA ARG A 1034 -49.51 -0.55 51.71
C ARG A 1034 -50.36 -0.91 50.49
N SER A 1035 -49.98 -0.50 49.28
CA SER A 1035 -50.68 -0.83 48.04
C SER A 1035 -50.63 -2.34 47.78
N ALA A 1036 -51.76 -2.92 47.38
CA ALA A 1036 -51.84 -4.33 46.99
C ALA A 1036 -50.94 -4.64 45.78
N LEU A 1037 -50.67 -3.65 44.93
CA LEU A 1037 -49.82 -3.77 43.73
C LEU A 1037 -48.32 -3.84 44.03
N GLN A 1038 -47.89 -3.45 45.24
CA GLN A 1038 -46.48 -3.31 45.57
C GLN A 1038 -45.72 -4.65 45.48
N LYS A 1039 -46.37 -5.75 45.85
CA LYS A 1039 -45.81 -7.10 45.74
C LYS A 1039 -45.55 -7.49 44.29
N HIS A 1040 -46.50 -7.19 43.40
CA HIS A 1040 -46.45 -7.51 41.98
C HIS A 1040 -45.41 -6.64 41.24
N LEU A 1041 -45.36 -5.33 41.53
CA LEU A 1041 -44.33 -4.43 40.98
C LEU A 1041 -42.91 -4.84 41.39
N LYS A 1042 -42.73 -5.36 42.61
CA LYS A 1042 -41.43 -5.87 43.06
C LYS A 1042 -41.01 -7.14 42.31
N ALA A 1043 -41.96 -8.03 42.03
CA ALA A 1043 -41.72 -9.23 41.23
C ALA A 1043 -41.40 -8.89 39.78
N LEU A 1044 -42.17 -7.98 39.16
CA LEU A 1044 -41.95 -7.50 37.79
C LEU A 1044 -40.59 -6.80 37.65
N SER A 1045 -40.21 -5.94 38.60
CA SER A 1045 -38.90 -5.29 38.60
C SER A 1045 -37.75 -6.31 38.65
N ALA A 1046 -37.86 -7.36 39.47
CA ALA A 1046 -36.84 -8.40 39.57
C ALA A 1046 -36.77 -9.27 38.31
N ALA A 1047 -37.91 -9.54 37.66
CA ALA A 1047 -37.95 -10.25 36.39
C ALA A 1047 -37.27 -9.44 35.26
N ILE A 1048 -37.54 -8.13 35.18
CA ILE A 1048 -36.88 -7.26 34.19
C ILE A 1048 -35.37 -7.16 34.46
N GLU A 1049 -34.95 -7.11 35.72
CA GLU A 1049 -33.53 -7.06 36.11
C GLU A 1049 -32.74 -8.33 35.75
N GLN A 1050 -33.41 -9.50 35.62
CA GLN A 1050 -32.77 -10.72 35.12
C GLN A 1050 -32.62 -10.76 33.59
N LEU A 1051 -33.39 -9.93 32.87
CA LEU A 1051 -33.41 -9.84 31.42
C LEU A 1051 -32.53 -8.68 30.87
N SER A 1052 -32.20 -7.71 31.73
CA SER A 1052 -31.37 -6.53 31.44
C SER A 1052 -29.89 -6.85 31.66
#